data_AF-A0A7W4DVT0-F1
#
_entry.id   AF-A0A7W4DVT0-F1
#
_cell.length_a   1.000
_cell.length_b   1.000
_cell.length_c   1.000
_cell.angle_alpha   90.00
_cell.angle_beta   90.00
_cell.angle_gamma   90.00
#
_symmetry.space_group_name_H-M   'P 1'
#
loop_
_entity.id
_entity.type
_entity.pdbx_description
1 polymer ?
#
loop_
_entity_poly.entity_id
_entity_poly.type
_entity_poly.pdbx_seq_one_letter_code
_entity_poly.pdbx_strand_id
1 'polypeptide(L)'
;MPSEKRVRRLARWNEALGCFFTFPLALRQVILLFLFLSGVGMLLFGMWMQELESGRPSWDKAMRDRMAVNVESRLRRVEFVAKRACERLGEGATGEAFKLVAEADAELLANVQGVILVLRGDTVVLWSGSYSRSVEQQLARKEQLVVINGMHYYVRAHEYGALTAYAGVGLRRDYPLVNKYLQSGYVPSLSFLKGHLLDYGAPREGGQGGRERVVLQGNVQILIGFLLILLGIFFTPLLLTYRLNVWVTLASIVSGVGWRYLFLHLGVFDGVLGHFFSPSLFAMSRLIPSLGDLFLHAVVLLAVTLLGARLVRYLALSHKISRTTVLWVCGIGAVVVLLFGDMLLRKIVINSTLVIPPYEVASFTLYTQAAYLSLALWFASGSLLAAMFCVQMLRSSVRRAWALWVLLAVAAVVLSICFWRLAAVPFGPSLVLCVLVFSSLYIPMLKRREEAPFRGIEFLVGFVVVAYVVTCSGSVSWQRNQMVRAQIAERVGGEPDPLLEMMLPQLTQEVERDQTIRRFVLSEQQPLARLRNYFEGQYQRGYLRGYDVRLTVCQRDGYIQSAAGGDLEDCATYYGRIVATEGVGVPASRFYFRRSGLGRISYLGIFPFGEKYHEYYLYVELDSKQPSAFWGYPELLENEPTSRYRIDPIYSTALYKGGELLMHTGKCVYPRTLAAVGYEAGLHGMFEGGGYTHVAKTLTDDMVALVSQEEVSPFDVMGVDS
;
A
#
# COMPACT_ATOMS: atom_id res chain seq x y z
N MET A 1 25.40 41.74 -41.47
CA MET A 1 25.89 40.37 -41.75
C MET A 1 26.51 39.79 -40.49
N PRO A 2 26.10 38.62 -39.97
CA PRO A 2 26.76 38.03 -38.81
C PRO A 2 28.11 37.44 -39.24
N SER A 3 29.17 37.75 -38.49
CA SER A 3 30.55 37.40 -38.83
C SER A 3 30.75 35.89 -39.06
N GLU A 4 31.48 35.53 -40.13
CA GLU A 4 31.85 34.14 -40.48
C GLU A 4 32.38 33.32 -39.30
N LYS A 5 33.04 33.98 -38.33
CA LYS A 5 33.55 33.34 -37.10
C LYS A 5 32.46 32.75 -36.20
N ARG A 6 31.22 33.26 -36.24
CA ARG A 6 30.09 32.75 -35.44
C ARG A 6 29.41 31.56 -36.12
N VAL A 7 29.37 31.56 -37.45
CA VAL A 7 28.87 30.42 -38.26
C VAL A 7 29.84 29.24 -38.20
N ARG A 8 31.16 29.48 -38.29
CA ARG A 8 32.19 28.43 -38.16
C ARG A 8 32.24 27.80 -36.76
N ARG A 9 31.90 28.54 -35.70
CA ARG A 9 31.81 27.99 -34.33
C ARG A 9 30.60 27.09 -34.13
N LEU A 10 29.43 27.43 -34.69
CA LEU A 10 28.24 26.57 -34.67
C LEU A 10 28.42 25.30 -35.51
N ALA A 11 29.15 25.38 -36.63
CA ALA A 11 29.52 24.21 -37.43
C ALA A 11 30.39 23.21 -36.65
N ARG A 12 31.36 23.68 -35.86
CA ARG A 12 32.21 22.83 -35.02
C ARG A 12 31.47 22.13 -33.87
N TRP A 13 30.44 22.75 -33.29
CA TRP A 13 29.57 22.10 -32.30
C TRP A 13 28.67 21.03 -32.94
N ASN A 14 28.22 21.26 -34.17
CA ASN A 14 27.47 20.28 -34.96
C ASN A 14 28.35 19.10 -35.40
N GLU A 15 29.62 19.33 -35.75
CA GLU A 15 30.58 18.26 -36.04
C GLU A 15 30.93 17.45 -34.78
N ALA A 16 31.18 18.11 -33.65
CA ALA A 16 31.52 17.41 -32.39
C ALA A 16 30.36 16.57 -31.84
N LEU A 17 29.11 17.03 -31.97
CA LEU A 17 27.91 16.22 -31.65
C LEU A 17 27.60 15.20 -32.75
N GLY A 18 27.98 15.48 -34.01
CA GLY A 18 27.84 14.57 -35.14
C GLY A 18 28.72 13.33 -35.00
N CYS A 19 29.95 13.47 -34.51
CA CYS A 19 30.93 12.38 -34.34
C CYS A 19 30.53 11.34 -33.27
N PHE A 20 29.64 11.65 -32.33
CA PHE A 20 29.06 10.64 -31.42
C PHE A 20 27.92 9.83 -32.06
N PHE A 21 27.47 10.23 -33.26
CA PHE A 21 26.32 9.63 -33.97
C PHE A 21 26.62 9.30 -35.44
N THR A 22 27.88 9.23 -35.89
CA THR A 22 28.21 8.82 -37.28
C THR A 22 28.08 7.31 -37.46
N PHE A 23 26.85 6.82 -37.35
CA PHE A 23 26.48 5.50 -37.86
C PHE A 23 26.00 5.65 -39.31
N PRO A 24 26.35 4.72 -40.22
CA PRO A 24 25.84 4.75 -41.59
C PRO A 24 24.31 4.75 -41.58
N LEU A 25 23.69 5.43 -42.55
CA LEU A 25 22.23 5.66 -42.61
C LEU A 25 21.43 4.35 -42.44
N ALA A 26 21.97 3.25 -42.99
CA ALA A 26 21.43 1.90 -42.85
C ALA A 26 21.38 1.44 -41.38
N LEU A 27 22.41 1.68 -40.57
CA LEU A 27 22.45 1.22 -39.18
C LEU A 27 21.43 1.95 -38.29
N ARG A 28 21.18 3.25 -38.52
CA ARG A 28 20.17 4.01 -37.76
C ARG A 28 18.76 3.48 -38.01
N GLN A 29 18.45 3.14 -39.26
CA GLN A 29 17.16 2.56 -39.63
C GLN A 29 17.02 1.12 -39.12
N VAL A 30 18.11 0.33 -39.13
CA VAL A 30 18.14 -1.01 -38.54
C VAL A 30 17.87 -0.97 -37.03
N ILE A 31 18.45 -0.02 -36.29
CA ILE A 31 18.18 0.15 -34.85
C ILE A 31 16.70 0.48 -34.60
N LEU A 32 16.13 1.41 -35.38
CA LEU A 32 14.72 1.78 -35.26
C LEU A 32 13.81 0.57 -35.55
N LEU A 33 14.09 -0.16 -36.63
CA LEU A 33 13.34 -1.36 -37.00
C LEU A 33 13.45 -2.43 -35.92
N PHE A 34 14.64 -2.64 -35.35
CA PHE A 34 14.86 -3.58 -34.26
C PHE A 34 14.06 -3.22 -33.00
N LEU A 35 14.01 -1.94 -32.61
CA LEU A 35 13.20 -1.49 -31.47
C LEU A 35 11.71 -1.76 -31.68
N PHE A 36 11.17 -1.42 -32.85
CA PHE A 36 9.76 -1.66 -33.16
C PHE A 36 9.43 -3.15 -33.27
N LEU A 37 10.23 -3.94 -34.00
CA LEU A 37 9.98 -5.38 -34.16
C LEU A 37 10.11 -6.13 -32.84
N SER A 38 11.14 -5.84 -32.05
CA SER A 38 11.32 -6.44 -30.72
C SER A 38 10.20 -6.01 -29.77
N GLY A 39 9.80 -4.73 -29.82
CA GLY A 39 8.71 -4.20 -29.01
C GLY A 39 7.37 -4.85 -29.34
N VAL A 40 7.01 -4.93 -30.63
CA VAL A 40 5.78 -5.60 -31.10
C VAL A 40 5.83 -7.10 -30.77
N GLY A 41 6.97 -7.75 -30.98
CA GLY A 41 7.15 -9.17 -30.65
C GLY A 41 6.93 -9.46 -29.16
N MET A 42 7.53 -8.65 -28.27
CA MET A 42 7.35 -8.79 -26.82
C MET A 42 5.92 -8.50 -26.37
N LEU A 43 5.26 -7.53 -27.00
CA LEU A 43 3.88 -7.17 -26.70
C LEU A 43 2.91 -8.29 -27.11
N LEU A 44 3.06 -8.82 -28.33
CA LEU A 44 2.26 -9.96 -28.81
C LEU A 44 2.51 -11.21 -27.98
N PHE A 45 3.77 -11.49 -27.64
CA PHE A 45 4.12 -12.61 -26.76
C PHE A 45 3.51 -12.47 -25.38
N GLY A 46 3.56 -11.27 -24.79
CA GLY A 46 2.96 -10.99 -23.50
C GLY A 46 1.42 -11.11 -23.50
N MET A 47 0.77 -10.62 -24.55
CA MET A 47 -0.69 -10.79 -24.73
C MET A 47 -1.06 -12.27 -24.89
N TRP A 48 -0.32 -13.02 -25.71
CA TRP A 48 -0.53 -14.45 -25.90
C TRP A 48 -0.35 -15.24 -24.60
N MET A 49 0.68 -14.90 -23.80
CA MET A 49 0.90 -15.50 -22.49
C MET A 49 -0.24 -15.18 -21.52
N GLN A 50 -0.72 -13.93 -21.50
CA GLN A 50 -1.84 -13.52 -20.66
C GLN A 50 -3.16 -14.23 -21.05
N GLU A 51 -3.39 -14.41 -22.35
CA GLU A 51 -4.55 -15.16 -22.86
C GLU A 51 -4.46 -16.65 -22.48
N LEU A 52 -3.27 -17.25 -22.59
CA LEU A 52 -2.98 -18.61 -22.12
C LEU A 52 -3.17 -18.79 -20.60
N GLU A 53 -2.94 -17.76 -19.80
CA GLU A 53 -3.15 -17.77 -18.34
C GLU A 53 -4.62 -17.57 -17.97
N SER A 54 -5.35 -16.70 -18.70
CA SER A 54 -6.76 -16.40 -18.44
C SER A 54 -7.73 -17.56 -18.72
N GLY A 55 -7.35 -18.49 -19.60
CA GLY A 55 -8.16 -19.63 -20.01
C GLY A 55 -7.94 -20.93 -19.22
N ARG A 56 -7.07 -20.95 -18.20
CA ARG A 56 -6.75 -22.20 -17.47
C ARG A 56 -7.58 -22.33 -16.18
N PRO A 57 -8.30 -23.45 -15.98
CA PRO A 57 -8.78 -23.78 -14.64
C PRO A 57 -7.59 -23.90 -13.68
N SER A 58 -7.87 -23.65 -12.39
CA SER A 58 -6.98 -23.24 -11.29
C SER A 58 -5.74 -24.09 -10.94
N TRP A 59 -5.32 -25.02 -11.80
CA TRP A 59 -4.20 -25.93 -11.58
C TRP A 59 -3.45 -26.22 -12.89
N ASP A 60 -2.36 -25.51 -13.14
CA ASP A 60 -1.52 -25.77 -14.31
C ASP A 60 -0.83 -27.14 -14.22
N LYS A 61 -0.72 -27.86 -15.35
CA LYS A 61 -0.07 -29.18 -15.41
C LYS A 61 1.40 -29.10 -14.96
N ALA A 62 2.11 -28.06 -15.38
CA ALA A 62 3.50 -27.82 -14.99
C ALA A 62 3.66 -27.61 -13.47
N MET A 63 2.66 -26.98 -12.83
CA MET A 63 2.68 -26.75 -11.38
C MET A 63 2.42 -28.04 -10.60
N ARG A 64 1.50 -28.89 -11.09
CA ARG A 64 1.29 -30.25 -10.56
C ARG A 64 2.53 -31.12 -10.71
N ASP A 65 3.16 -31.11 -11.88
CA ASP A 65 4.37 -31.89 -12.14
C ASP A 65 5.52 -31.43 -11.23
N ARG A 66 5.69 -30.10 -11.06
CA ARG A 66 6.69 -29.54 -10.15
C ARG A 66 6.42 -29.90 -8.68
N MET A 67 5.16 -29.84 -8.23
CA MET A 67 4.78 -30.26 -6.88
C MET A 67 5.03 -31.75 -6.68
N ALA A 68 4.61 -32.59 -7.62
CA ALA A 68 4.80 -34.05 -7.56
C ALA A 68 6.29 -34.42 -7.47
N VAL A 69 7.13 -33.82 -8.31
CA VAL A 69 8.60 -34.04 -8.25
C VAL A 69 9.18 -33.57 -6.92
N ASN A 70 8.74 -32.43 -6.39
CA ASN A 70 9.21 -31.92 -5.09
C ASN A 70 8.83 -32.85 -3.92
N VAL A 71 7.56 -33.23 -3.86
CA VAL A 71 7.01 -34.12 -2.83
C VAL A 71 7.72 -35.47 -2.91
N GLU A 72 7.85 -36.06 -4.10
CA GLU A 72 8.48 -37.37 -4.28
C GLU A 72 9.97 -37.36 -3.91
N SER A 73 10.70 -36.29 -4.26
CA SER A 73 12.11 -36.14 -3.91
C SER A 73 12.33 -36.06 -2.40
N ARG A 74 11.47 -35.34 -1.69
CA ARG A 74 11.52 -35.20 -0.23
C ARG A 74 11.10 -36.49 0.47
N LEU A 75 10.05 -37.13 -0.02
CA LEU A 75 9.48 -38.34 0.57
C LEU A 75 10.49 -39.49 0.57
N ARG A 76 11.24 -39.70 -0.53
CA ARG A 76 12.29 -40.72 -0.60
C ARG A 76 13.36 -40.59 0.50
N ARG A 77 13.67 -39.36 0.93
CA ARG A 77 14.64 -39.13 2.02
C ARG A 77 14.07 -39.57 3.37
N VAL A 78 12.78 -39.34 3.60
CA VAL A 78 12.08 -39.78 4.83
C VAL A 78 11.91 -41.30 4.84
N GLU A 79 11.52 -41.90 3.71
CA GLU A 79 11.37 -43.35 3.55
C GLU A 79 12.68 -44.10 3.82
N PHE A 80 13.82 -43.56 3.37
CA PHE A 80 15.13 -44.15 3.64
C PHE A 80 15.44 -44.25 5.15
N VAL A 81 15.12 -43.21 5.91
CA VAL A 81 15.29 -43.19 7.37
C VAL A 81 14.29 -44.14 8.03
N ALA A 82 13.02 -44.12 7.59
CA ALA A 82 11.99 -45.00 8.12
C ALA A 82 12.34 -46.49 7.94
N LYS A 83 12.86 -46.85 6.75
CA LYS A 83 13.33 -48.21 6.45
C LYS A 83 14.42 -48.65 7.42
N ARG A 84 15.48 -47.84 7.59
CA ARG A 84 16.59 -48.16 8.51
C ARG A 84 16.12 -48.28 9.95
N ALA A 85 15.20 -47.42 10.38
CA ALA A 85 14.63 -47.50 11.72
C ALA A 85 13.82 -48.80 11.92
N CYS A 86 13.04 -49.23 10.92
CA CYS A 86 12.31 -50.49 10.94
C CYS A 86 13.22 -51.72 10.95
N GLU A 87 14.35 -51.69 10.23
CA GLU A 87 15.37 -52.75 10.26
C GLU A 87 15.92 -52.93 11.70
N ARG A 88 16.29 -51.82 12.35
CA ARG A 88 16.75 -51.85 13.75
C ARG A 88 15.68 -52.29 14.75
N LEU A 89 14.42 -51.89 14.53
CA LEU A 89 13.29 -52.36 15.34
C LEU A 89 13.03 -53.86 15.17
N GLY A 90 13.26 -54.40 13.96
CA GLY A 90 13.16 -55.83 13.68
C GLY A 90 14.26 -56.65 14.36
N GLU A 91 15.46 -56.07 14.51
CA GLU A 91 16.60 -56.63 15.25
C GLU A 91 16.45 -56.54 16.79
N GLY A 92 15.38 -55.91 17.29
CA GLY A 92 15.17 -55.67 18.72
C GLY A 92 15.94 -54.46 19.28
N ALA A 93 16.71 -53.75 18.45
CA ALA A 93 17.54 -52.60 18.82
C ALA A 93 16.72 -51.30 18.91
N THR A 94 15.72 -51.27 19.79
CA THR A 94 14.76 -50.15 19.92
C THR A 94 15.44 -48.81 20.22
N GLY A 95 16.44 -48.79 21.11
CA GLY A 95 17.18 -47.57 21.44
C GLY A 95 17.97 -46.99 20.26
N GLU A 96 18.53 -47.85 19.40
CA GLU A 96 19.24 -47.40 18.19
C GLU A 96 18.27 -46.86 17.14
N ALA A 97 17.08 -47.45 17.01
CA ALA A 97 16.04 -46.96 16.11
C ALA A 97 15.56 -45.54 16.50
N PHE A 98 15.33 -45.30 17.80
CA PHE A 98 14.99 -43.96 18.30
C PHE A 98 16.13 -42.97 18.13
N LYS A 99 17.38 -43.37 18.39
CA LYS A 99 18.55 -42.52 18.16
C LYS A 99 18.68 -42.12 16.69
N LEU A 100 18.51 -43.07 15.77
CA LEU A 100 18.56 -42.84 14.33
C LEU A 100 17.47 -41.86 13.87
N VAL A 101 16.23 -42.02 14.37
CA VAL A 101 15.16 -41.07 14.05
C VAL A 101 15.40 -39.71 14.68
N ALA A 102 15.89 -39.62 15.93
CA ALA A 102 16.17 -38.35 16.60
C ALA A 102 17.29 -37.56 15.92
N GLU A 103 18.39 -38.22 15.53
CA GLU A 103 19.48 -37.60 14.75
C GLU A 103 18.96 -37.13 13.38
N ALA A 104 18.14 -37.95 12.71
CA ALA A 104 17.50 -37.55 11.46
C ALA A 104 16.49 -36.41 11.65
N ASP A 105 15.82 -36.31 12.80
CA ASP A 105 14.83 -35.27 13.09
C ASP A 105 15.50 -33.89 13.20
N ALA A 106 16.67 -33.84 13.84
CA ALA A 106 17.45 -32.62 14.02
C ALA A 106 18.03 -32.06 12.70
N GLU A 107 18.31 -32.92 11.71
CA GLU A 107 18.97 -32.51 10.46
C GLU A 107 18.10 -32.71 9.21
N LEU A 108 17.74 -33.96 8.91
CA LEU A 108 17.12 -34.33 7.63
C LEU A 108 15.62 -34.02 7.61
N LEU A 109 14.87 -34.43 8.64
CA LEU A 109 13.41 -34.29 8.70
C LEU A 109 13.00 -32.84 8.95
N ALA A 110 13.75 -32.06 9.75
CA ALA A 110 13.51 -30.62 9.89
C ALA A 110 13.58 -29.90 8.53
N ASN A 111 14.57 -30.24 7.70
CA ASN A 111 14.77 -29.66 6.37
C ASN A 111 13.68 -30.04 5.37
N VAL A 112 13.21 -31.29 5.40
CA VAL A 112 12.13 -31.74 4.50
C VAL A 112 10.74 -31.61 5.12
N GLN A 113 10.62 -31.04 6.32
CA GLN A 113 9.39 -31.05 7.13
C GLN A 113 8.78 -32.47 7.15
N GLY A 114 9.62 -33.47 7.41
CA GLY A 114 9.28 -34.89 7.35
C GLY A 114 8.66 -35.38 8.66
N VAL A 115 7.87 -36.44 8.57
CA VAL A 115 7.34 -37.16 9.74
C VAL A 115 7.49 -38.65 9.52
N ILE A 116 7.85 -39.38 10.57
CA ILE A 116 7.91 -40.85 10.58
C ILE A 116 7.03 -41.36 11.71
N LEU A 117 6.19 -42.33 11.41
CA LEU A 117 5.40 -43.06 12.39
C LEU A 117 5.48 -44.55 12.07
N VAL A 118 5.85 -45.40 13.02
CA VAL A 118 5.90 -46.85 12.84
C VAL A 118 4.92 -47.51 13.78
N LEU A 119 4.09 -48.40 13.23
CA LEU A 119 3.13 -49.19 13.96
C LEU A 119 3.52 -50.67 13.94
N ARG A 120 3.18 -51.38 15.02
CA ARG A 120 3.14 -52.84 15.10
C ARG A 120 1.71 -53.24 15.41
N GLY A 121 0.98 -53.73 14.40
CA GLY A 121 -0.48 -53.81 14.48
C GLY A 121 -1.09 -52.42 14.69
N ASP A 122 -1.90 -52.26 15.73
CA ASP A 122 -2.54 -50.98 16.09
C ASP A 122 -1.73 -50.15 17.11
N THR A 123 -0.52 -50.59 17.45
CA THR A 123 0.32 -49.91 18.46
C THR A 123 1.44 -49.11 17.80
N VAL A 124 1.55 -47.82 18.14
CA VAL A 124 2.68 -46.98 17.71
C VAL A 124 3.93 -47.39 18.50
N VAL A 125 4.99 -47.75 17.79
CA VAL A 125 6.26 -48.22 18.38
C VAL A 125 7.43 -47.26 18.15
N LEU A 126 7.29 -46.30 17.22
CA LEU A 126 8.30 -45.27 16.92
C LEU A 126 7.63 -44.05 16.27
N TRP A 127 8.06 -42.86 16.64
CA TRP A 127 7.61 -41.60 16.02
C TRP A 127 8.75 -40.57 15.95
N SER A 128 8.69 -39.66 14.97
CA SER A 128 9.52 -38.45 14.95
C SER A 128 8.82 -37.31 15.71
N GLY A 129 9.48 -36.16 15.93
CA GLY A 129 9.08 -35.13 16.91
C GLY A 129 7.68 -34.50 16.74
N SER A 130 6.95 -34.80 15.67
CA SER A 130 5.57 -34.36 15.45
C SER A 130 4.60 -35.55 15.44
N TYR A 131 4.12 -35.96 16.62
CA TYR A 131 3.06 -36.97 16.78
C TYR A 131 1.84 -36.38 17.50
N SER A 132 0.65 -36.80 17.09
CA SER A 132 -0.62 -36.52 17.77
C SER A 132 -1.53 -37.73 17.61
N ARG A 133 -2.19 -38.16 18.68
CA ARG A 133 -3.11 -39.31 18.67
C ARG A 133 -4.25 -39.15 17.67
N SER A 134 -4.61 -37.92 17.31
CA SER A 134 -5.61 -37.60 16.29
C SER A 134 -5.26 -38.12 14.89
N VAL A 135 -3.99 -38.42 14.62
CA VAL A 135 -3.52 -38.94 13.32
C VAL A 135 -3.83 -40.43 13.15
N GLU A 136 -3.95 -41.19 14.25
CA GLU A 136 -4.12 -42.65 14.20
C GLU A 136 -5.39 -43.06 13.45
N GLN A 137 -6.49 -42.32 13.63
CA GLN A 137 -7.74 -42.55 12.91
C GLN A 137 -7.63 -42.28 11.40
N GLN A 138 -6.88 -41.24 11.01
CA GLN A 138 -6.64 -40.90 9.60
C GLN A 138 -5.76 -41.97 8.93
N LEU A 139 -4.73 -42.46 9.64
CA LEU A 139 -3.86 -43.53 9.16
C LEU A 139 -4.55 -44.90 9.10
N ALA A 140 -5.42 -45.23 10.06
CA ALA A 140 -6.23 -46.44 10.03
C ALA A 140 -7.18 -46.49 8.81
N ARG A 141 -7.63 -45.33 8.34
CA ARG A 141 -8.40 -45.17 7.10
C ARG A 141 -7.55 -45.19 5.83
N LYS A 142 -6.23 -45.34 5.96
CA LYS A 142 -5.23 -45.29 4.87
C LYS A 142 -5.27 -43.98 4.08
N GLU A 143 -5.59 -42.87 4.76
CA GLU A 143 -5.56 -41.55 4.15
C GLU A 143 -4.12 -41.15 3.80
N GLN A 144 -3.92 -40.67 2.57
CA GLN A 144 -2.60 -40.20 2.11
C GLN A 144 -2.30 -38.77 2.55
N LEU A 145 -3.32 -38.03 2.99
CA LEU A 145 -3.20 -36.67 3.47
C LEU A 145 -3.65 -36.65 4.92
N VAL A 146 -2.75 -36.30 5.82
CA VAL A 146 -3.05 -36.27 7.25
C VAL A 146 -2.68 -34.94 7.85
N VAL A 147 -3.42 -34.52 8.88
CA VAL A 147 -3.14 -33.30 9.62
C VAL A 147 -2.59 -33.65 10.99
N ILE A 148 -1.38 -33.16 11.28
CA ILE A 148 -0.72 -33.30 12.59
C ILE A 148 -0.36 -31.90 13.07
N ASN A 149 -0.94 -31.47 14.21
CA ASN A 149 -0.66 -30.16 14.82
C ASN A 149 -0.77 -28.97 13.85
N GLY A 150 -1.79 -28.97 12.98
CA GLY A 150 -2.02 -27.90 11.98
C GLY A 150 -1.15 -27.99 10.72
N MET A 151 -0.24 -28.97 10.63
CA MET A 151 0.52 -29.27 9.42
C MET A 151 -0.16 -30.35 8.59
N HIS A 152 -0.35 -30.07 7.30
CA HIS A 152 -0.82 -31.05 6.31
C HIS A 152 0.39 -31.84 5.80
N TYR A 153 0.36 -33.16 5.93
CA TYR A 153 1.38 -34.08 5.43
C TYR A 153 0.83 -34.93 4.30
N TYR A 154 1.62 -35.15 3.26
CA TYR A 154 1.43 -36.26 2.34
C TYR A 154 2.22 -37.47 2.85
N VAL A 155 1.55 -38.60 3.06
CA VAL A 155 2.09 -39.79 3.73
C VAL A 155 2.00 -41.01 2.83
N ARG A 156 3.05 -41.84 2.87
CA ARG A 156 3.09 -43.16 2.24
C ARG A 156 3.40 -44.23 3.27
N ALA A 157 2.62 -45.31 3.24
CA ALA A 157 2.83 -46.48 4.10
C ALA A 157 3.72 -47.50 3.40
N HIS A 158 4.63 -48.12 4.16
CA HIS A 158 5.48 -49.23 3.74
C HIS A 158 5.45 -50.33 4.81
N GLU A 159 5.31 -51.58 4.39
CA GLU A 159 5.27 -52.73 5.28
C GLU A 159 6.65 -53.39 5.39
N TYR A 160 7.10 -53.61 6.63
CA TYR A 160 8.37 -54.25 6.97
C TYR A 160 8.10 -55.38 7.98
N GLY A 161 7.66 -56.54 7.47
CA GLY A 161 7.27 -57.67 8.31
C GLY A 161 6.05 -57.34 9.17
N ALA A 162 6.19 -57.41 10.50
CA ALA A 162 5.13 -57.05 11.45
C ALA A 162 5.01 -55.53 11.71
N LEU A 163 5.83 -54.70 11.05
CA LEU A 163 5.86 -53.25 11.21
C LEU A 163 5.27 -52.56 9.99
N THR A 164 4.48 -51.51 10.20
CA THR A 164 4.03 -50.59 9.14
C THR A 164 4.62 -49.21 9.40
N ALA A 165 5.46 -48.73 8.49
CA ALA A 165 6.08 -47.42 8.55
C ALA A 165 5.35 -46.42 7.66
N TYR A 166 4.90 -45.32 8.25
CA TYR A 166 4.33 -44.17 7.58
C TYR A 166 5.40 -43.09 7.48
N ALA A 167 5.86 -42.82 6.26
CA ALA A 167 6.77 -41.73 5.95
C ALA A 167 5.96 -40.58 5.34
N GLY A 168 6.09 -39.38 5.88
CA GLY A 168 5.33 -38.22 5.44
C GLY A 168 6.18 -36.98 5.20
N VAL A 169 5.69 -36.09 4.35
CA VAL A 169 6.30 -34.77 4.08
C VAL A 169 5.27 -33.65 4.17
N GLY A 170 5.63 -32.57 4.85
CA GLY A 170 4.77 -31.42 5.06
C GLY A 170 4.50 -30.66 3.76
N LEU A 171 3.25 -30.28 3.55
CA LEU A 171 2.81 -29.50 2.40
C LEU A 171 2.53 -28.04 2.80
N ARG A 172 1.75 -27.86 3.85
CA ARG A 172 1.21 -26.56 4.27
C ARG A 172 0.95 -26.54 5.76
N ARG A 173 1.21 -25.40 6.40
CA ARG A 173 0.84 -25.13 7.79
C ARG A 173 -0.40 -24.25 7.81
N ASP A 174 -1.42 -24.69 8.53
CA ASP A 174 -2.61 -23.92 8.85
C ASP A 174 -2.63 -23.67 10.36
N TYR A 175 -2.47 -22.41 10.76
CA TYR A 175 -2.64 -22.01 12.15
C TYR A 175 -4.11 -21.65 12.42
N PRO A 176 -4.66 -22.01 13.59
CA PRO A 176 -6.01 -21.59 14.00
C PRO A 176 -6.10 -20.08 14.30
N LEU A 177 -4.96 -19.47 14.64
CA LEU A 177 -4.78 -18.03 14.84
C LEU A 177 -3.83 -17.51 13.76
N VAL A 178 -4.23 -16.43 13.08
CA VAL A 178 -3.39 -15.78 12.07
C VAL A 178 -2.97 -14.42 12.61
N ASN A 179 -1.67 -14.17 12.64
CA ASN A 179 -1.11 -12.85 12.95
C ASN A 179 0.27 -12.67 12.31
N LYS A 180 0.92 -11.52 12.57
CA LYS A 180 2.28 -11.24 12.07
C LYS A 180 3.33 -12.31 12.41
N TYR A 181 3.13 -13.11 13.45
CA TYR A 181 4.04 -14.20 13.86
C TYR A 181 3.59 -15.56 13.31
N LEU A 182 2.29 -15.81 13.28
CA LEU A 182 1.68 -17.07 12.86
C LEU A 182 0.96 -16.87 11.53
N GLN A 183 1.64 -17.16 10.43
CA GLN A 183 1.06 -17.12 9.10
C GLN A 183 0.86 -18.52 8.54
N SER A 184 -0.37 -18.82 8.12
CA SER A 184 -0.67 -20.04 7.39
C SER A 184 -0.06 -19.96 5.99
N GLY A 185 0.55 -21.04 5.52
CA GLY A 185 1.26 -21.03 4.24
C GLY A 185 1.90 -22.37 3.88
N TYR A 186 2.27 -22.50 2.61
CA TYR A 186 3.01 -23.66 2.11
C TYR A 186 4.42 -23.69 2.69
N VAL A 187 4.99 -24.90 2.81
CA VAL A 187 6.41 -25.05 3.16
C VAL A 187 7.29 -24.33 2.14
N PRO A 188 8.52 -23.88 2.50
CA PRO A 188 9.34 -23.06 1.62
C PRO A 188 9.56 -23.64 0.21
N SER A 189 9.71 -24.96 0.10
CA SER A 189 9.89 -25.67 -1.17
C SER A 189 8.65 -25.68 -2.07
N LEU A 190 7.47 -25.39 -1.51
CA LEU A 190 6.18 -25.28 -2.17
C LEU A 190 5.62 -23.85 -2.14
N SER A 191 6.45 -22.85 -1.82
CA SER A 191 6.05 -21.43 -1.76
C SER A 191 5.46 -20.90 -3.08
N PHE A 192 5.78 -21.52 -4.22
CA PHE A 192 5.21 -21.22 -5.54
C PHE A 192 3.70 -21.53 -5.63
N LEU A 193 3.12 -22.24 -4.66
CA LEU A 193 1.68 -22.52 -4.57
C LEU A 193 0.90 -21.45 -3.78
N LYS A 194 1.56 -20.39 -3.29
CA LYS A 194 0.91 -19.30 -2.52
C LYS A 194 -0.25 -18.68 -3.32
N GLY A 195 -1.42 -18.57 -2.69
CA GLY A 195 -2.65 -18.09 -3.33
C GLY A 195 -3.52 -19.19 -3.93
N HIS A 196 -3.03 -20.44 -4.01
CA HIS A 196 -3.82 -21.60 -4.42
C HIS A 196 -4.20 -22.43 -3.19
N LEU A 197 -5.42 -22.98 -3.16
CA LEU A 197 -5.85 -23.95 -2.16
C LEU A 197 -5.69 -25.37 -2.73
N LEU A 198 -5.05 -26.24 -1.94
CA LEU A 198 -5.06 -27.69 -2.18
C LEU A 198 -6.48 -28.20 -1.92
N ASP A 199 -7.26 -28.44 -2.98
CA ASP A 199 -8.60 -29.01 -2.85
C ASP A 199 -8.50 -30.53 -2.84
N TYR A 200 -8.37 -31.12 -1.65
CA TYR A 200 -8.37 -32.56 -1.44
C TYR A 200 -9.44 -32.91 -0.42
N GLY A 201 -10.66 -33.15 -0.93
CA GLY A 201 -11.82 -33.77 -0.29
C GLY A 201 -11.89 -33.82 1.25
N ALA A 202 -12.44 -32.78 1.87
CA ALA A 202 -13.63 -32.83 2.71
C ALA A 202 -14.09 -31.37 2.95
N PRO A 203 -15.36 -31.02 2.76
CA PRO A 203 -15.83 -29.67 3.09
C PRO A 203 -15.61 -29.44 4.59
N ARG A 204 -14.80 -28.44 4.95
CA ARG A 204 -14.82 -27.88 6.30
C ARG A 204 -16.21 -27.29 6.51
N GLU A 205 -17.06 -27.99 7.27
CA GLU A 205 -18.27 -27.38 7.82
C GLU A 205 -17.85 -26.14 8.62
N GLY A 206 -18.36 -24.97 8.20
CA GLY A 206 -18.28 -23.74 8.99
C GLY A 206 -17.18 -22.73 8.65
N GLY A 207 -16.37 -22.94 7.60
CA GLY A 207 -15.31 -22.00 7.22
C GLY A 207 -15.48 -21.42 5.82
N GLN A 208 -16.34 -20.42 5.63
CA GLN A 208 -16.29 -19.59 4.42
C GLN A 208 -15.02 -18.73 4.45
N GLY A 209 -13.89 -19.33 4.04
CA GLY A 209 -12.72 -18.60 3.60
C GLY A 209 -13.10 -17.86 2.33
N GLY A 210 -13.05 -16.52 2.38
CA GLY A 210 -13.33 -15.68 1.23
C GLY A 210 -12.49 -16.15 0.04
N ARG A 211 -13.14 -16.42 -1.09
CA ARG A 211 -12.47 -16.53 -2.38
C ARG A 211 -11.76 -15.20 -2.62
N GLU A 212 -10.45 -15.14 -2.35
CA GLU A 212 -9.62 -14.07 -2.87
C GLU A 212 -9.77 -14.10 -4.39
N ARG A 213 -10.28 -13.00 -4.96
CA ARG A 213 -10.22 -12.78 -6.39
C ARG A 213 -8.75 -12.87 -6.80
N VAL A 214 -8.43 -13.85 -7.65
CA VAL A 214 -7.15 -13.88 -8.35
C VAL A 214 -7.08 -12.60 -9.18
N VAL A 215 -6.38 -11.60 -8.67
CA VAL A 215 -6.01 -10.41 -9.42
C VAL A 215 -5.06 -10.92 -10.51
N LEU A 216 -5.46 -10.83 -11.78
CA LEU A 216 -4.55 -11.13 -12.88
C LEU A 216 -3.29 -10.29 -12.67
N GLN A 217 -2.16 -10.95 -12.43
CA GLN A 217 -0.88 -10.28 -12.37
C GLN A 217 -0.58 -9.73 -13.77
N GLY A 218 -0.43 -8.42 -13.90
CA GLY A 218 -0.05 -7.85 -15.18
C GLY A 218 1.29 -8.41 -15.68
N ASN A 219 1.41 -8.59 -17.00
CA ASN A 219 2.56 -9.26 -17.59
C ASN A 219 3.71 -8.27 -17.88
N VAL A 220 4.89 -8.54 -17.31
CA VAL A 220 6.13 -7.73 -17.48
C VAL A 220 6.55 -7.63 -18.95
N GLN A 221 6.30 -8.64 -19.78
CA GLN A 221 6.63 -8.61 -21.20
C GLN A 221 5.86 -7.53 -21.96
N ILE A 222 4.60 -7.27 -21.56
CA ILE A 222 3.79 -6.20 -22.14
C ILE A 222 4.38 -4.83 -21.80
N LEU A 223 4.87 -4.65 -20.56
CA LEU A 223 5.56 -3.43 -20.16
C LEU A 223 6.86 -3.22 -20.95
N ILE A 224 7.66 -4.28 -21.14
CA ILE A 224 8.90 -4.20 -21.94
C ILE A 224 8.57 -3.84 -23.40
N GLY A 225 7.59 -4.52 -24.00
CA GLY A 225 7.13 -4.23 -25.36
C GLY A 225 6.66 -2.78 -25.51
N PHE A 226 5.87 -2.30 -24.55
CA PHE A 226 5.44 -0.90 -24.47
C PHE A 226 6.62 0.07 -24.43
N LEU A 227 7.61 -0.16 -23.55
CA LEU A 227 8.77 0.72 -23.40
C LEU A 227 9.63 0.76 -24.66
N LEU A 228 9.84 -0.38 -25.34
CA LEU A 228 10.60 -0.46 -26.58
C LEU A 228 9.92 0.32 -27.73
N ILE A 229 8.60 0.19 -27.87
CA ILE A 229 7.82 0.95 -28.87
C ILE A 229 7.85 2.44 -28.55
N LEU A 230 7.65 2.80 -27.27
CA LEU A 230 7.71 4.20 -26.83
C LEU A 230 9.08 4.82 -27.14
N LEU A 231 10.16 4.07 -26.88
CA LEU A 231 11.52 4.46 -27.24
C LEU A 231 11.65 4.63 -28.75
N GLY A 232 11.20 3.66 -29.55
CA GLY A 232 11.21 3.74 -31.01
C GLY A 232 10.51 5.01 -31.54
N ILE A 233 9.33 5.34 -31.02
CA ILE A 233 8.58 6.53 -31.40
C ILE A 233 9.37 7.82 -31.13
N PHE A 234 9.92 7.99 -29.92
CA PHE A 234 10.67 9.20 -29.56
C PHE A 234 12.05 9.31 -30.23
N PHE A 235 12.67 8.19 -30.60
CA PHE A 235 13.93 8.16 -31.34
C PHE A 235 13.75 8.32 -32.85
N THR A 236 12.53 8.18 -33.38
CA THR A 236 12.24 8.29 -34.83
C THR A 236 12.77 9.59 -35.46
N PRO A 237 12.60 10.80 -34.88
CA PRO A 237 13.11 12.03 -35.49
C PRO A 237 14.64 12.11 -35.53
N LEU A 238 15.32 11.37 -34.66
CA LEU A 238 16.79 11.32 -34.60
C LEU A 238 17.38 10.29 -35.58
N LEU A 239 16.68 9.15 -35.75
CA LEU A 239 17.17 8.02 -36.52
C LEU A 239 16.71 8.04 -37.98
N LEU A 240 15.50 8.52 -38.26
CA LEU A 240 14.90 8.49 -39.61
C LEU A 240 15.35 9.66 -40.49
N THR A 241 15.54 10.84 -39.92
CA THR A 241 15.85 12.05 -40.68
C THR A 241 17.23 12.60 -40.34
N TYR A 242 18.07 12.79 -41.37
CA TYR A 242 19.42 13.35 -41.19
C TYR A 242 19.39 14.82 -40.74
N ARG A 243 18.38 15.59 -41.19
CA ARG A 243 18.06 16.93 -40.70
C ARG A 243 16.73 16.91 -39.96
N LEU A 244 16.59 17.76 -38.94
CA LEU A 244 15.37 17.83 -38.14
C LEU A 244 14.16 18.16 -39.02
N ASN A 245 13.23 17.22 -39.11
CA ASN A 245 11.94 17.41 -39.78
C ASN A 245 10.86 17.74 -38.74
N VAL A 246 10.24 18.91 -38.87
CA VAL A 246 9.21 19.43 -37.95
C VAL A 246 8.02 18.49 -37.86
N TRP A 247 7.53 18.01 -39.01
CA TRP A 247 6.34 17.15 -39.06
C TRP A 247 6.59 15.78 -38.42
N VAL A 248 7.76 15.18 -38.69
CA VAL A 248 8.15 13.91 -38.06
C VAL A 248 8.29 14.09 -36.54
N THR A 249 8.90 15.20 -36.09
CA THR A 249 9.06 15.46 -34.65
C THR A 249 7.70 15.64 -33.95
N LEU A 250 6.78 16.39 -34.56
CA LEU A 250 5.44 16.59 -34.02
C LEU A 250 4.63 15.29 -34.02
N ALA A 251 4.70 14.52 -35.11
CA ALA A 251 4.07 13.20 -35.20
C ALA A 251 4.61 12.25 -34.12
N SER A 252 5.93 12.20 -33.89
CA SER A 252 6.51 11.41 -32.79
C SER A 252 6.01 11.84 -31.42
N ILE A 253 5.88 13.15 -31.16
CA ILE A 253 5.34 13.65 -29.88
C ILE A 253 3.88 13.20 -29.71
N VAL A 254 3.03 13.43 -30.72
CA VAL A 254 1.61 13.07 -30.67
C VAL A 254 1.43 11.56 -30.55
N SER A 255 2.15 10.76 -31.33
CA SER A 255 2.09 9.31 -31.27
C SER A 255 2.60 8.76 -29.93
N GLY A 256 3.67 9.33 -29.36
CA GLY A 256 4.20 8.88 -28.06
C GLY A 256 3.24 9.18 -26.91
N VAL A 257 2.64 10.37 -26.89
CA VAL A 257 1.61 10.75 -25.90
C VAL A 257 0.34 9.91 -26.10
N GLY A 258 -0.10 9.71 -27.34
CA GLY A 258 -1.26 8.88 -27.67
C GLY A 258 -1.07 7.42 -27.28
N TRP A 259 0.11 6.85 -27.55
CA TRP A 259 0.48 5.49 -27.14
C TRP A 259 0.44 5.32 -25.62
N ARG A 260 0.98 6.30 -24.88
CA ARG A 260 0.91 6.30 -23.42
C ARG A 260 -0.53 6.36 -22.90
N TYR A 261 -1.37 7.22 -23.49
CA TYR A 261 -2.76 7.40 -23.10
C TYR A 261 -3.63 6.16 -23.39
N LEU A 262 -3.38 5.49 -24.51
CA LEU A 262 -4.04 4.23 -24.87
C LEU A 262 -3.82 3.16 -23.78
N PHE A 263 -2.56 2.92 -23.39
CA PHE A 263 -2.23 1.92 -22.37
C PHE A 263 -2.73 2.29 -20.97
N LEU A 264 -2.82 3.58 -20.67
CA LEU A 264 -3.42 4.05 -19.41
C LEU A 264 -4.91 3.69 -19.34
N HIS A 265 -5.67 3.91 -20.41
CA HIS A 265 -7.10 3.59 -20.46
C HIS A 265 -7.41 2.11 -20.42
N LEU A 266 -6.53 1.29 -20.98
CA LEU A 266 -6.70 -0.16 -21.01
C LEU A 266 -6.35 -0.82 -19.67
N GLY A 267 -5.71 -0.12 -18.73
CA GLY A 267 -5.37 -0.66 -17.40
C GLY A 267 -4.41 -1.85 -17.42
N VAL A 268 -3.65 -2.03 -18.50
CA VAL A 268 -2.88 -3.27 -18.78
C VAL A 268 -1.71 -3.46 -17.83
N PHE A 269 -1.26 -2.39 -17.16
CA PHE A 269 -0.13 -2.46 -16.24
C PHE A 269 -0.53 -2.78 -14.80
N ASP A 270 -1.82 -2.88 -14.49
CA ASP A 270 -2.28 -3.20 -13.13
C ASP A 270 -1.64 -4.51 -12.64
N GLY A 271 -0.95 -4.45 -11.49
CA GLY A 271 -0.26 -5.59 -10.90
C GLY A 271 1.09 -5.99 -11.54
N VAL A 272 1.55 -5.27 -12.58
CA VAL A 272 2.92 -5.43 -13.10
C VAL A 272 3.94 -4.92 -12.06
N LEU A 273 5.06 -5.64 -11.89
CA LEU A 273 6.13 -5.30 -10.93
C LEU A 273 5.62 -5.14 -9.48
N GLY A 274 4.72 -6.05 -9.07
CA GLY A 274 4.18 -6.07 -7.71
C GLY A 274 3.28 -4.87 -7.43
N HIS A 275 3.65 -4.05 -6.46
CA HIS A 275 2.83 -2.90 -6.05
C HIS A 275 3.09 -1.62 -6.84
N PHE A 276 4.04 -1.63 -7.78
CA PHE A 276 4.47 -0.41 -8.48
C PHE A 276 3.37 0.21 -9.34
N PHE A 277 2.64 -0.63 -10.07
CA PHE A 277 1.48 -0.24 -10.88
C PHE A 277 0.14 -0.49 -10.17
N SER A 278 0.13 -0.62 -8.84
CA SER A 278 -1.12 -0.70 -8.07
C SER A 278 -1.38 0.60 -7.30
N PRO A 279 -2.65 0.93 -7.02
CA PRO A 279 -3.00 2.15 -6.27
C PRO A 279 -2.60 2.07 -4.78
N SER A 280 -2.11 0.93 -4.31
CA SER A 280 -1.76 0.69 -2.90
C SER A 280 -0.58 1.52 -2.40
N LEU A 281 0.36 1.90 -3.26
CA LEU A 281 1.50 2.74 -2.88
C LEU A 281 1.18 4.23 -2.98
N PHE A 282 0.55 4.61 -4.09
CA PHE A 282 0.22 5.99 -4.40
C PHE A 282 -0.86 6.02 -5.49
N ALA A 283 -1.90 6.80 -5.25
CA ALA A 283 -2.92 7.13 -6.24
C ALA A 283 -3.35 8.59 -6.05
N MET A 284 -3.46 9.33 -7.16
CA MET A 284 -3.90 10.72 -7.13
C MET A 284 -5.22 10.93 -7.85
N SER A 285 -5.35 10.37 -9.06
CA SER A 285 -6.51 10.60 -9.91
C SER A 285 -6.60 9.50 -10.98
N ARG A 286 -7.65 9.52 -11.80
CA ARG A 286 -7.76 8.64 -12.97
C ARG A 286 -6.59 8.79 -13.96
N LEU A 287 -5.92 9.95 -13.99
CA LEU A 287 -4.76 10.17 -14.87
C LEU A 287 -3.45 9.63 -14.26
N ILE A 288 -3.38 9.50 -12.95
CA ILE A 288 -2.22 8.99 -12.20
C ILE A 288 -2.75 7.98 -11.17
N PRO A 289 -3.14 6.77 -11.63
CA PRO A 289 -3.74 5.77 -10.76
C PRO A 289 -2.71 5.01 -9.92
N SER A 290 -1.44 5.01 -10.32
CA SER A 290 -0.33 4.34 -9.62
C SER A 290 0.97 5.16 -9.61
N LEU A 291 1.94 4.73 -8.80
CA LEU A 291 3.31 5.27 -8.80
C LEU A 291 4.03 5.00 -10.13
N GLY A 292 3.84 3.82 -10.71
CA GLY A 292 4.42 3.45 -12.00
C GLY A 292 3.89 4.32 -13.14
N ASP A 293 2.61 4.67 -13.10
CA ASP A 293 2.03 5.59 -14.08
C ASP A 293 2.61 6.99 -13.98
N LEU A 294 2.86 7.49 -12.76
CA LEU A 294 3.56 8.76 -12.54
C LEU A 294 4.97 8.73 -13.14
N PHE A 295 5.72 7.64 -12.91
CA PHE A 295 7.06 7.47 -13.45
C PHE A 295 7.04 7.51 -14.99
N LEU A 296 6.12 6.78 -15.62
CA LEU A 296 5.95 6.80 -17.08
C LEU A 296 5.59 8.19 -17.61
N HIS A 297 4.72 8.92 -16.92
CA HIS A 297 4.38 10.30 -17.28
C HIS A 297 5.59 11.23 -17.20
N ALA A 298 6.43 11.09 -16.17
CA ALA A 298 7.66 11.87 -16.03
C ALA A 298 8.66 11.58 -17.16
N VAL A 299 8.83 10.31 -17.55
CA VAL A 299 9.68 9.89 -18.68
C VAL A 299 9.15 10.47 -20.00
N VAL A 300 7.84 10.36 -20.26
CA VAL A 300 7.19 10.90 -21.46
C VAL A 300 7.34 12.42 -21.51
N LEU A 301 7.12 13.12 -20.39
CA LEU A 301 7.29 14.57 -20.30
C LEU A 301 8.72 14.99 -20.62
N LEU A 302 9.72 14.26 -20.10
CA LEU A 302 11.12 14.53 -20.40
C LEU A 302 11.44 14.29 -21.89
N ALA A 303 10.95 13.20 -22.48
CA ALA A 303 11.14 12.92 -23.89
C ALA A 303 10.52 14.01 -24.78
N VAL A 304 9.30 14.45 -24.46
CA VAL A 304 8.60 15.54 -25.16
C VAL A 304 9.35 16.85 -25.01
N THR A 305 9.85 17.20 -23.82
CA THR A 305 10.61 18.44 -23.62
C THR A 305 11.96 18.43 -24.34
N LEU A 306 12.66 17.29 -24.41
CA LEU A 306 13.90 17.14 -25.18
C LEU A 306 13.68 17.29 -26.70
N LEU A 307 12.64 16.66 -27.25
CA LEU A 307 12.28 16.83 -28.65
C LEU A 307 11.78 18.25 -28.94
N GLY A 308 10.94 18.79 -28.06
CA GLY A 308 10.49 20.18 -28.09
C GLY A 308 11.67 21.15 -28.09
N ALA A 309 12.71 20.88 -27.31
CA ALA A 309 13.90 21.71 -27.27
C ALA A 309 14.67 21.73 -28.58
N ARG A 310 14.78 20.59 -29.26
CA ARG A 310 15.37 20.52 -30.60
C ARG A 310 14.51 21.28 -31.62
N LEU A 311 13.19 21.10 -31.55
CA LEU A 311 12.25 21.76 -32.43
C LEU A 311 12.29 23.29 -32.28
N VAL A 312 12.28 23.78 -31.04
CA VAL A 312 12.39 25.20 -30.71
C VAL A 312 13.69 25.80 -31.24
N ARG A 313 14.84 25.12 -31.05
CA ARG A 313 16.13 25.58 -31.57
C ARG A 313 16.13 25.68 -33.11
N TYR A 314 15.59 24.67 -33.79
CA TYR A 314 15.48 24.67 -35.26
C TYR A 314 14.58 25.81 -35.77
N LEU A 315 13.38 25.94 -35.20
CA LEU A 315 12.41 26.95 -35.63
C LEU A 315 12.90 28.37 -35.38
N ALA A 316 13.52 28.62 -34.22
CA ALA A 316 14.10 29.92 -33.87
C ALA A 316 15.26 30.34 -34.80
N LEU A 317 16.02 29.38 -35.33
CA LEU A 317 17.07 29.61 -36.33
C LEU A 317 16.51 29.80 -37.74
N SER A 318 15.43 29.08 -38.08
CA SER A 318 14.82 29.10 -39.43
C SER A 318 13.97 30.34 -39.73
N HIS A 319 13.75 31.24 -38.76
CA HIS A 319 12.88 32.41 -38.85
C HIS A 319 11.40 32.12 -39.20
N LYS A 320 10.97 30.84 -39.25
CA LYS A 320 9.60 30.44 -39.62
C LYS A 320 8.54 30.72 -38.56
N ILE A 321 8.92 30.86 -37.28
CA ILE A 321 8.01 31.19 -36.17
C ILE A 321 8.49 32.45 -35.46
N SER A 322 7.54 33.27 -35.00
CA SER A 322 7.84 34.45 -34.22
C SER A 322 8.61 34.07 -32.94
N ARG A 323 9.71 34.77 -32.67
CA ARG A 323 10.55 34.48 -31.48
C ARG A 323 9.78 34.70 -30.17
N THR A 324 8.78 35.57 -30.17
CA THR A 324 7.90 35.85 -29.03
C THR A 324 6.95 34.69 -28.73
N THR A 325 6.39 34.01 -29.73
CA THR A 325 5.55 32.81 -29.51
C THR A 325 6.34 31.70 -28.83
N VAL A 326 7.56 31.45 -29.30
CA VAL A 326 8.46 30.45 -28.70
C VAL A 326 8.80 30.79 -27.24
N LEU A 327 9.06 32.06 -26.95
CA LEU A 327 9.30 32.53 -25.58
C LEU A 327 8.09 32.26 -24.68
N TRP A 328 6.87 32.56 -25.13
CA TRP A 328 5.67 32.33 -24.33
C TRP A 328 5.42 30.85 -24.04
N VAL A 329 5.57 29.98 -25.06
CA VAL A 329 5.39 28.53 -24.89
C VAL A 329 6.40 27.95 -23.91
N CYS A 330 7.69 28.32 -24.01
CA CYS A 330 8.72 27.83 -23.09
C CYS A 330 8.56 28.42 -21.67
N GLY A 331 8.29 29.73 -21.56
CA GLY A 331 8.17 30.41 -20.27
C GLY A 331 6.95 29.94 -19.47
N ILE A 332 5.75 30.02 -20.08
CA ILE A 332 4.51 29.54 -19.44
C ILE A 332 4.57 28.03 -19.22
N GLY A 333 5.08 27.27 -20.19
CA GLY A 333 5.25 25.82 -20.07
C GLY A 333 6.14 25.45 -18.89
N ALA A 334 7.26 26.15 -18.68
CA ALA A 334 8.12 25.92 -17.53
C ALA A 334 7.42 26.20 -16.19
N VAL A 335 6.72 27.34 -16.10
CA VAL A 335 5.94 27.69 -14.89
C VAL A 335 4.91 26.61 -14.58
N VAL A 336 4.10 26.20 -15.56
CA VAL A 336 3.08 25.17 -15.36
C VAL A 336 3.69 23.83 -14.92
N VAL A 337 4.79 23.39 -15.54
CA VAL A 337 5.46 22.14 -15.18
C VAL A 337 6.05 22.19 -13.77
N LEU A 338 6.66 23.31 -13.38
CA LEU A 338 7.20 23.51 -12.02
C LEU A 338 6.09 23.54 -10.96
N LEU A 339 4.98 24.25 -11.21
CA LEU A 339 3.84 24.30 -10.29
C LEU A 339 3.18 22.93 -10.14
N PHE A 340 3.01 22.19 -11.25
CA PHE A 340 2.50 20.83 -11.19
C PHE A 340 3.47 19.88 -10.47
N GLY A 341 4.78 20.07 -10.64
CA GLY A 341 5.81 19.33 -9.90
C GLY A 341 5.72 19.55 -8.39
N ASP A 342 5.51 20.80 -7.94
CA ASP A 342 5.27 21.10 -6.52
C ASP A 342 3.99 20.43 -5.99
N MET A 343 2.90 20.48 -6.77
CA MET A 343 1.67 19.78 -6.42
C MET A 343 1.91 18.26 -6.28
N LEU A 344 2.60 17.65 -7.24
CA LEU A 344 2.96 16.23 -7.21
C LEU A 344 3.77 15.89 -5.96
N LEU A 345 4.81 16.67 -5.65
CA LEU A 345 5.63 16.49 -4.45
C LEU A 345 4.77 16.44 -3.18
N ARG A 346 3.89 17.43 -2.99
CA ARG A 346 3.02 17.50 -1.80
C ARG A 346 2.05 16.34 -1.73
N LYS A 347 1.41 15.99 -2.85
CA LYS A 347 0.44 14.89 -2.91
C LYS A 347 1.10 13.53 -2.73
N ILE A 348 2.32 13.34 -3.23
CA ILE A 348 3.09 12.12 -2.98
C ILE A 348 3.38 11.97 -1.49
N VAL A 349 3.77 13.05 -0.79
CA VAL A 349 4.02 12.99 0.66
C VAL A 349 2.74 12.69 1.44
N ILE A 350 1.59 13.28 1.09
CA ILE A 350 0.32 13.14 1.84
C ILE A 350 -0.44 11.85 1.49
N ASN A 351 -0.55 11.49 0.21
CA ASN A 351 -1.44 10.44 -0.30
C ASN A 351 -0.71 9.12 -0.59
N SER A 352 0.53 8.94 -0.14
CA SER A 352 1.25 7.67 -0.30
C SER A 352 1.44 6.95 1.03
N THR A 353 1.54 5.63 0.96
CA THR A 353 1.99 4.80 2.09
C THR A 353 3.50 4.82 2.26
N LEU A 354 4.23 5.53 1.39
CA LEU A 354 5.68 5.61 1.41
C LEU A 354 6.17 6.50 2.55
N VAL A 355 7.31 6.09 3.12
CA VAL A 355 8.13 6.89 4.01
C VAL A 355 9.01 7.78 3.12
N ILE A 356 8.65 9.05 3.04
CA ILE A 356 9.31 10.07 2.20
C ILE A 356 10.11 11.14 2.99
N PRO A 357 10.09 11.25 4.34
CA PRO A 357 10.89 12.29 4.98
C PRO A 357 12.38 12.13 4.63
N PRO A 358 13.06 13.24 4.30
CA PRO A 358 14.45 13.21 3.82
C PRO A 358 15.46 12.81 4.91
N TYR A 359 15.02 12.75 6.17
CA TYR A 359 15.85 12.43 7.33
C TYR A 359 15.82 10.95 7.73
N GLU A 360 14.99 10.11 7.11
CA GLU A 360 14.96 8.66 7.34
C GLU A 360 15.54 7.90 6.13
N VAL A 361 16.78 8.22 5.75
CA VAL A 361 17.40 7.64 4.54
C VAL A 361 17.57 6.12 4.65
N ALA A 362 17.75 5.60 5.86
CA ALA A 362 17.88 4.16 6.14
C ALA A 362 16.63 3.34 5.78
N SER A 363 15.44 3.96 5.72
CA SER A 363 14.18 3.28 5.40
C SER A 363 13.80 3.35 3.91
N PHE A 364 14.70 3.86 3.05
CA PHE A 364 14.40 4.08 1.63
C PHE A 364 14.22 2.76 0.87
N THR A 365 12.96 2.48 0.54
CA THR A 365 12.61 1.38 -0.36
C THR A 365 12.91 1.72 -1.82
N LEU A 366 12.97 0.70 -2.69
CA LEU A 366 13.03 0.90 -4.14
C LEU A 366 11.86 1.76 -4.66
N TYR A 367 10.70 1.72 -4.01
CA TYR A 367 9.55 2.55 -4.36
C TYR A 367 9.76 4.02 -4.00
N THR A 368 10.34 4.32 -2.83
CA THR A 368 10.71 5.68 -2.43
C THR A 368 11.73 6.28 -3.42
N GLN A 369 12.71 5.49 -3.85
CA GLN A 369 13.69 5.91 -4.85
C GLN A 369 13.02 6.19 -6.22
N ALA A 370 12.09 5.34 -6.65
CA ALA A 370 11.33 5.55 -7.89
C ALA A 370 10.45 6.81 -7.83
N ALA A 371 9.88 7.14 -6.66
CA ALA A 371 9.13 8.38 -6.46
C ALA A 371 10.03 9.63 -6.61
N TYR A 372 11.19 9.64 -5.96
CA TYR A 372 12.17 10.73 -6.10
C TYR A 372 12.71 10.83 -7.53
N LEU A 373 12.98 9.72 -8.20
CA LEU A 373 13.40 9.71 -9.59
C LEU A 373 12.31 10.28 -10.52
N SER A 374 11.05 9.93 -10.29
CA SER A 374 9.91 10.49 -11.04
C SER A 374 9.84 12.02 -10.89
N LEU A 375 9.98 12.52 -9.67
CA LEU A 375 10.02 13.96 -9.39
C LEU A 375 11.23 14.64 -10.02
N ALA A 376 12.41 14.01 -9.96
CA ALA A 376 13.62 14.54 -10.58
C ALA A 376 13.48 14.69 -12.10
N LEU A 377 12.93 13.69 -12.79
CA LEU A 377 12.64 13.74 -14.23
C LEU A 377 11.61 14.83 -14.57
N TRP A 378 10.60 15.01 -13.70
CA TRP A 378 9.58 16.05 -13.85
C TRP A 378 10.17 17.47 -13.71
N PHE A 379 10.91 17.73 -12.64
CA PHE A 379 11.56 19.03 -12.42
C PHE A 379 12.67 19.31 -13.43
N ALA A 380 13.39 18.29 -13.90
CA ALA A 380 14.34 18.42 -15.01
C ALA A 380 13.64 18.92 -16.27
N SER A 381 12.45 18.40 -16.59
CA SER A 381 11.64 18.85 -17.74
C SER A 381 11.26 20.33 -17.63
N GLY A 382 10.80 20.78 -16.45
CA GLY A 382 10.48 22.19 -16.19
C GLY A 382 11.70 23.10 -16.24
N SER A 383 12.83 22.66 -15.68
CA SER A 383 14.09 23.41 -15.68
C SER A 383 14.68 23.55 -17.09
N LEU A 384 14.55 22.51 -17.94
CA LEU A 384 14.94 22.57 -19.35
C LEU A 384 14.09 23.58 -20.13
N LEU A 385 12.77 23.63 -19.88
CA LEU A 385 11.89 24.64 -20.48
C LEU A 385 12.27 26.07 -20.04
N ALA A 386 12.56 26.26 -18.74
CA ALA A 386 13.03 27.54 -18.21
C ALA A 386 14.38 27.94 -18.83
N ALA A 387 15.32 26.99 -18.97
CA ALA A 387 16.61 27.24 -19.58
C ALA A 387 16.46 27.67 -21.06
N MET A 388 15.55 27.05 -21.81
CA MET A 388 15.24 27.47 -23.18
C MET A 388 14.69 28.88 -23.25
N PHE A 389 13.79 29.25 -22.33
CA PHE A 389 13.28 30.61 -22.21
C PHE A 389 14.43 31.60 -21.95
N CYS A 390 15.28 31.34 -20.96
CA CYS A 390 16.41 32.20 -20.60
C CYS A 390 17.41 32.38 -21.77
N VAL A 391 17.78 31.28 -22.45
CA VAL A 391 18.67 31.32 -23.64
C VAL A 391 18.05 32.17 -24.74
N GLN A 392 16.77 31.96 -25.01
CA GLN A 392 16.09 32.67 -26.09
C GLN A 392 15.92 34.16 -25.75
N MET A 393 15.64 34.50 -24.49
CA MET A 393 15.58 35.88 -24.00
C MET A 393 16.91 36.61 -24.24
N LEU A 394 18.03 36.00 -23.84
CA LEU A 394 19.39 36.57 -24.01
C LEU A 394 19.81 36.76 -25.47
N ARG A 395 19.29 35.91 -26.38
CA ARG A 395 19.51 36.01 -27.83
C ARG A 395 18.57 36.99 -28.52
N SER A 396 17.41 37.24 -27.92
CA SER A 396 16.40 38.10 -28.50
C SER A 396 16.84 39.56 -28.37
N SER A 397 16.94 40.29 -29.49
CA SER A 397 17.15 41.76 -29.47
C SER A 397 15.82 42.48 -29.27
N VAL A 398 14.98 41.99 -28.34
CA VAL A 398 13.66 42.56 -28.11
C VAL A 398 13.83 43.85 -27.31
N ARG A 399 13.43 44.97 -27.91
CA ARG A 399 13.59 46.34 -27.36
C ARG A 399 12.92 46.52 -25.97
N ARG A 400 12.00 45.63 -25.59
CA ARG A 400 11.26 45.63 -24.32
C ARG A 400 11.37 44.28 -23.57
N ALA A 401 12.57 43.73 -23.44
CA ALA A 401 12.78 42.45 -22.72
C ALA A 401 12.31 42.48 -21.26
N TRP A 402 12.41 43.63 -20.58
CA TRP A 402 11.90 43.82 -19.22
C TRP A 402 10.39 43.62 -19.13
N ALA A 403 9.63 44.05 -20.14
CA ALA A 403 8.17 43.88 -20.16
C ALA A 403 7.78 42.39 -20.27
N LEU A 404 8.56 41.58 -20.99
CA LEU A 404 8.33 40.13 -21.07
C LEU A 404 8.58 39.44 -19.72
N TRP A 405 9.61 39.87 -18.98
CA TRP A 405 9.84 39.37 -17.62
C TRP A 405 8.73 39.76 -16.66
N VAL A 406 8.26 41.02 -16.71
CA VAL A 406 7.11 41.47 -15.91
C VAL A 406 5.86 40.66 -16.24
N LEU A 407 5.55 40.47 -17.53
CA LEU A 407 4.39 39.69 -17.94
C LEU A 407 4.51 38.21 -17.54
N LEU A 408 5.70 37.60 -17.62
CA LEU A 408 5.93 36.24 -17.13
C LEU A 408 5.77 36.14 -15.61
N ALA A 409 6.26 37.12 -14.85
CA ALA A 409 6.09 37.18 -13.40
C ALA A 409 4.60 37.31 -13.02
N VAL A 410 3.85 38.19 -13.72
CA VAL A 410 2.40 38.30 -13.55
C VAL A 410 1.71 36.97 -13.88
N ALA A 411 2.08 36.33 -14.99
CA ALA A 411 1.52 35.02 -15.35
C ALA A 411 1.85 33.95 -14.29
N ALA A 412 3.06 33.93 -13.73
CA ALA A 412 3.45 33.02 -12.67
C ALA A 412 2.64 33.26 -11.39
N VAL A 413 2.43 34.51 -10.99
CA VAL A 413 1.58 34.86 -9.84
C VAL A 413 0.13 34.41 -10.07
N VAL A 414 -0.45 34.72 -11.23
CA VAL A 414 -1.82 34.32 -11.58
C VAL A 414 -1.96 32.80 -11.56
N LEU A 415 -1.03 32.08 -12.19
CA LEU A 415 -1.05 30.61 -12.21
C LEU A 415 -0.89 30.01 -10.81
N SER A 416 0.01 30.55 -9.97
CA SER A 416 0.16 30.10 -8.58
C SER A 416 -1.11 30.31 -7.76
N ILE A 417 -1.83 31.44 -7.96
CA ILE A 417 -3.12 31.69 -7.30
C ILE A 417 -4.18 30.70 -7.79
N CYS A 418 -4.24 30.42 -9.10
CA CYS A 418 -5.14 29.41 -9.64
C CYS A 418 -4.87 28.02 -9.05
N PHE A 419 -3.61 27.61 -8.95
CA PHE A 419 -3.22 26.34 -8.32
C PHE A 419 -3.57 26.30 -6.83
N TRP A 420 -3.43 27.42 -6.12
CA TRP A 420 -3.85 27.51 -4.72
C TRP A 420 -5.35 27.27 -4.54
N ARG A 421 -6.17 27.90 -5.38
CA ARG A 421 -7.64 27.73 -5.34
C ARG A 421 -8.11 26.34 -5.77
N LEU A 422 -7.51 25.77 -6.80
CA LEU A 422 -7.97 24.51 -7.39
C LEU A 422 -7.39 23.26 -6.71
N ALA A 423 -6.13 23.33 -6.26
CA ALA A 423 -5.40 22.17 -5.75
C ALA A 423 -5.00 22.28 -4.26
N ALA A 424 -5.40 23.37 -3.58
CA ALA A 424 -5.03 23.69 -2.20
C ALA A 424 -3.51 23.72 -1.95
N VAL A 425 -2.74 24.09 -2.98
CA VAL A 425 -1.27 24.20 -2.91
C VAL A 425 -0.88 25.61 -2.45
N PRO A 426 -0.04 25.79 -1.42
CA PRO A 426 0.30 27.12 -0.93
C PRO A 426 1.03 27.94 -1.99
N PHE A 427 0.49 29.10 -2.35
CA PHE A 427 0.99 29.92 -3.46
C PHE A 427 2.44 30.41 -3.26
N GLY A 428 2.84 30.67 -2.01
CA GLY A 428 4.13 31.29 -1.66
C GLY A 428 5.33 30.42 -2.04
N PRO A 429 5.48 29.20 -1.46
CA PRO A 429 6.60 28.31 -1.77
C PRO A 429 6.71 27.97 -3.27
N SER A 430 5.58 27.74 -3.95
CA SER A 430 5.59 27.40 -5.38
C SER A 430 6.07 28.58 -6.25
N LEU A 431 5.72 29.82 -5.88
CA LEU A 431 6.24 31.02 -6.54
C LEU A 431 7.74 31.19 -6.30
N VAL A 432 8.20 30.94 -5.07
CA VAL A 432 9.64 30.98 -4.71
C VAL A 432 10.42 29.97 -5.56
N LEU A 433 9.93 28.74 -5.74
CA LEU A 433 10.54 27.76 -6.63
C LEU A 433 10.74 28.31 -8.05
N CYS A 434 9.69 28.88 -8.65
CA CYS A 434 9.79 29.47 -9.98
C CYS A 434 10.85 30.58 -10.02
N VAL A 435 10.84 31.51 -9.06
CA VAL A 435 11.82 32.60 -9.01
C VAL A 435 13.25 32.06 -8.87
N LEU A 436 13.48 31.07 -7.99
CA LEU A 436 14.80 30.49 -7.77
C LEU A 436 15.31 29.73 -9.01
N VAL A 437 14.46 28.97 -9.69
CA VAL A 437 14.85 28.26 -10.93
C VAL A 437 15.17 29.26 -12.06
N PHE A 438 14.32 30.26 -12.30
CA PHE A 438 14.59 31.25 -13.34
C PHE A 438 15.81 32.12 -13.04
N SER A 439 16.01 32.54 -11.78
CA SER A 439 17.15 33.37 -11.39
C SER A 439 18.48 32.61 -11.42
N SER A 440 18.51 31.36 -10.94
CA SER A 440 19.70 30.49 -10.98
C SER A 440 20.14 30.17 -12.42
N LEU A 441 19.21 30.15 -13.37
CA LEU A 441 19.53 30.06 -14.80
C LEU A 441 19.95 31.42 -15.39
N TYR A 442 19.15 32.47 -15.19
CA TYR A 442 19.31 33.72 -15.94
C TYR A 442 20.53 34.54 -15.51
N ILE A 443 20.81 34.65 -14.20
CA ILE A 443 21.89 35.51 -13.68
C ILE A 443 23.27 35.05 -14.17
N PRO A 444 23.65 33.75 -14.06
CA PRO A 444 24.94 33.30 -14.56
C PRO A 444 25.07 33.44 -16.08
N MET A 445 23.98 33.18 -16.82
CA MET A 445 23.96 33.30 -18.29
C MET A 445 24.06 34.75 -18.77
N LEU A 446 23.54 35.71 -18.00
CA LEU A 446 23.68 37.14 -18.27
C LEU A 446 25.12 37.61 -18.02
N LYS A 447 25.71 37.23 -16.88
CA LYS A 447 27.06 37.66 -16.48
C LYS A 447 28.15 37.08 -17.38
N ARG A 448 27.96 35.88 -17.92
CA ARG A 448 28.93 35.15 -18.75
C ARG A 448 28.53 35.07 -20.22
N ARG A 449 27.84 36.08 -20.75
CA ARG A 449 27.31 36.09 -22.13
C ARG A 449 28.38 35.84 -23.21
N GLU A 450 29.65 36.16 -22.92
CA GLU A 450 30.79 36.03 -23.85
C GLU A 450 31.65 34.79 -23.62
N GLU A 451 31.47 34.10 -22.48
CA GLU A 451 32.20 32.87 -22.13
C GLU A 451 31.36 31.63 -22.46
N ALA A 452 32.00 30.47 -22.59
CA ALA A 452 31.27 29.21 -22.70
C ALA A 452 30.40 29.00 -21.45
N PRO A 453 29.18 28.43 -21.59
CA PRO A 453 28.31 28.17 -20.45
C PRO A 453 29.07 27.32 -19.43
N PHE A 454 29.17 27.84 -18.20
CA PHE A 454 29.83 27.18 -17.09
C PHE A 454 29.12 25.84 -16.82
N ARG A 455 29.86 24.72 -16.83
CA ARG A 455 29.32 23.37 -16.55
C ARG A 455 28.60 23.30 -15.19
N GLY A 456 28.87 24.22 -14.26
CA GLY A 456 28.18 24.28 -12.97
C GLY A 456 26.82 24.98 -12.95
N ILE A 457 26.30 25.53 -14.06
CA ILE A 457 24.91 26.07 -14.06
C ILE A 457 23.90 24.94 -13.84
N GLU A 458 24.12 23.78 -14.47
CA GLU A 458 23.28 22.58 -14.30
C GLU A 458 23.32 22.10 -12.84
N PHE A 459 24.51 22.11 -12.22
CA PHE A 459 24.69 21.80 -10.81
C PHE A 459 23.95 22.80 -9.89
N LEU A 460 24.05 24.11 -10.17
CA LEU A 460 23.37 25.14 -9.38
C LEU A 460 21.85 24.97 -9.41
N VAL A 461 21.27 24.75 -10.58
CA VAL A 461 19.82 24.55 -10.73
C VAL A 461 19.39 23.23 -10.08
N GLY A 462 20.16 22.16 -10.27
CA GLY A 462 19.94 20.88 -9.60
C GLY A 462 19.94 21.04 -8.07
N PHE A 463 20.91 21.77 -7.52
CA PHE A 463 21.00 22.07 -6.10
C PHE A 463 19.79 22.85 -5.60
N VAL A 464 19.34 23.89 -6.32
CA VAL A 464 18.14 24.66 -5.98
C VAL A 464 16.90 23.76 -5.94
N VAL A 465 16.71 22.90 -6.94
CA VAL A 465 15.56 21.97 -7.01
C VAL A 465 15.63 20.95 -5.88
N VAL A 466 16.80 20.35 -5.62
CA VAL A 466 16.98 19.36 -4.55
C VAL A 466 16.72 20.01 -3.18
N ALA A 467 17.30 21.20 -2.92
CA ALA A 467 17.05 21.94 -1.69
C ALA A 467 15.56 22.23 -1.50
N TYR A 468 14.87 22.67 -2.57
CA TYR A 468 13.43 22.89 -2.54
C TYR A 468 12.65 21.60 -2.21
N VAL A 469 12.97 20.49 -2.89
CA VAL A 469 12.30 19.20 -2.68
C VAL A 469 12.48 18.72 -1.25
N VAL A 470 13.69 18.81 -0.69
CA VAL A 470 14.00 18.40 0.69
C VAL A 470 13.27 19.27 1.72
N THR A 471 13.32 20.61 1.58
CA THR A 471 12.63 21.51 2.52
C THR A 471 11.11 21.34 2.44
N CYS A 472 10.57 21.23 1.23
CA CYS A 472 9.13 21.07 1.02
C CYS A 472 8.65 19.70 1.52
N SER A 473 9.33 18.60 1.17
CA SER A 473 8.96 17.26 1.66
C SER A 473 9.03 17.16 3.17
N GLY A 474 10.07 17.74 3.81
CA GLY A 474 10.17 17.82 5.27
C GLY A 474 8.99 18.57 5.90
N SER A 475 8.67 19.77 5.40
CA SER A 475 7.55 20.57 5.93
C SER A 475 6.18 19.90 5.78
N VAL A 476 5.96 19.22 4.65
CA VAL A 476 4.70 18.51 4.38
C VAL A 476 4.63 17.20 5.17
N SER A 477 5.76 16.52 5.36
CA SER A 477 5.85 15.31 6.18
C SER A 477 5.53 15.64 7.65
N TRP A 478 6.01 16.78 8.15
CA TRP A 478 5.67 17.28 9.47
C TRP A 478 4.16 17.49 9.63
N GLN A 479 3.53 18.18 8.66
CA GLN A 479 2.07 18.38 8.65
C GLN A 479 1.31 17.06 8.59
N ARG A 480 1.75 16.12 7.73
CA ARG A 480 1.17 14.77 7.66
C ARG A 480 1.27 14.06 9.00
N ASN A 481 2.42 14.11 9.67
CA ASN A 481 2.63 13.44 10.96
C ASN A 481 1.67 14.00 12.02
N GLN A 482 1.50 15.32 12.08
CA GLN A 482 0.49 15.95 12.96
C GLN A 482 -0.93 15.45 12.66
N MET A 483 -1.33 15.44 11.38
CA MET A 483 -2.67 15.00 10.97
C MET A 483 -2.91 13.53 11.31
N VAL A 484 -1.94 12.64 11.04
CA VAL A 484 -2.04 11.22 11.33
C VAL A 484 -2.16 10.97 12.84
N ARG A 485 -1.30 11.61 13.65
CA ARG A 485 -1.37 11.46 15.12
C ARG A 485 -2.64 12.08 15.70
N ALA A 486 -3.14 13.19 15.18
CA ALA A 486 -4.42 13.75 15.58
C ALA A 486 -5.59 12.79 15.28
N GLN A 487 -5.59 12.16 14.10
CA GLN A 487 -6.58 11.13 13.76
C GLN A 487 -6.47 9.89 14.65
N ILE A 488 -5.25 9.49 15.04
CA ILE A 488 -5.06 8.41 16.02
C ILE A 488 -5.63 8.83 17.39
N ALA A 489 -5.39 10.07 17.82
CA ALA A 489 -5.87 10.60 19.10
C ALA A 489 -7.41 10.63 19.17
N GLU A 490 -8.08 11.08 18.11
CA GLU A 490 -9.55 11.06 17.96
C GLU A 490 -10.10 9.62 18.11
N ARG A 491 -9.42 8.64 17.49
CA ARG A 491 -9.82 7.22 17.58
C ARG A 491 -9.62 6.64 18.97
N VAL A 492 -8.51 6.95 19.65
CA VAL A 492 -8.23 6.52 21.03
C VAL A 492 -9.32 7.06 21.98
N GLY A 493 -9.85 8.24 21.67
CA GLY A 493 -10.96 8.85 22.40
C GLY A 493 -12.31 8.17 22.26
N GLY A 494 -12.46 7.20 21.37
CA GLY A 494 -13.74 6.55 21.12
C GLY A 494 -14.74 7.43 20.36
N GLU A 495 -14.27 8.34 19.51
CA GLU A 495 -15.12 9.16 18.65
C GLU A 495 -15.98 8.34 17.66
N PRO A 496 -17.08 8.91 17.12
CA PRO A 496 -17.93 8.22 16.16
C PRO A 496 -17.14 7.68 14.97
N ASP A 497 -17.46 6.45 14.55
CA ASP A 497 -16.90 5.79 13.36
C ASP A 497 -17.72 6.14 12.11
N PRO A 498 -17.25 7.05 11.24
CA PRO A 498 -18.02 7.50 10.08
C PRO A 498 -18.28 6.39 9.07
N LEU A 499 -17.38 5.39 8.97
CA LEU A 499 -17.56 4.30 8.03
C LEU A 499 -18.67 3.36 8.49
N LEU A 500 -18.74 3.06 9.79
CA LEU A 500 -19.86 2.31 10.34
C LEU A 500 -21.14 3.12 10.20
N GLU A 501 -21.15 4.41 10.56
CA GLU A 501 -22.33 5.28 10.45
C GLU A 501 -22.90 5.35 9.04
N MET A 502 -22.06 5.32 8.01
CA MET A 502 -22.52 5.22 6.61
C MET A 502 -23.21 3.89 6.29
N MET A 503 -22.89 2.81 7.01
CA MET A 503 -23.46 1.48 6.83
C MET A 503 -24.71 1.23 7.71
N LEU A 504 -24.85 1.92 8.84
CA LEU A 504 -25.97 1.75 9.78
C LEU A 504 -27.37 1.99 9.17
N PRO A 505 -27.57 2.94 8.22
CA PRO A 505 -28.83 3.08 7.51
C PRO A 505 -29.24 1.82 6.74
N GLN A 506 -28.29 1.19 6.05
CA GLN A 506 -28.56 -0.05 5.33
C GLN A 506 -28.84 -1.21 6.29
N LEU A 507 -28.02 -1.36 7.34
CA LEU A 507 -28.24 -2.36 8.38
C LEU A 507 -29.62 -2.19 9.04
N THR A 508 -30.04 -0.95 9.29
CA THR A 508 -31.36 -0.64 9.84
C THR A 508 -32.47 -1.20 8.97
N GLN A 509 -32.43 -0.92 7.66
CA GLN A 509 -33.44 -1.42 6.72
C GLN A 509 -33.43 -2.94 6.59
N GLU A 510 -32.26 -3.57 6.62
CA GLU A 510 -32.11 -5.01 6.55
C GLU A 510 -32.69 -5.70 7.78
N VAL A 511 -32.44 -5.17 8.98
CA VAL A 511 -32.97 -5.71 10.24
C VAL A 511 -34.48 -5.50 10.36
N GLU A 512 -35.01 -4.32 10.02
CA GLU A 512 -36.45 -4.03 10.10
C GLU A 512 -37.28 -4.89 9.13
N ARG A 513 -36.73 -5.23 7.96
CA ARG A 513 -37.42 -6.04 6.94
C ARG A 513 -37.23 -7.55 7.14
N ASP A 514 -36.37 -7.97 8.05
CA ASP A 514 -36.05 -9.38 8.24
C ASP A 514 -37.17 -10.12 8.98
N GLN A 515 -37.87 -11.01 8.27
CA GLN A 515 -38.94 -11.80 8.84
C GLN A 515 -38.45 -12.84 9.86
N THR A 516 -37.20 -13.27 9.77
CA THR A 516 -36.58 -14.23 10.70
C THR A 516 -36.30 -13.55 12.04
N ILE A 517 -35.70 -12.36 12.01
CA ILE A 517 -35.56 -11.54 13.23
C ILE A 517 -36.93 -11.27 13.85
N ARG A 518 -37.91 -10.84 13.05
CA ARG A 518 -39.27 -10.58 13.55
C ARG A 518 -39.85 -11.80 14.27
N ARG A 519 -39.69 -13.01 13.73
CA ARG A 519 -40.16 -14.25 14.37
C ARG A 519 -39.41 -14.57 15.66
N PHE A 520 -38.09 -14.35 15.71
CA PHE A 520 -37.31 -14.58 16.92
C PHE A 520 -37.68 -13.59 18.04
N VAL A 521 -37.88 -12.31 17.70
CA VAL A 521 -38.22 -11.26 18.67
C VAL A 521 -39.63 -11.45 19.23
N LEU A 522 -40.60 -11.83 18.40
CA LEU A 522 -42.00 -12.03 18.82
C LEU A 522 -42.28 -13.38 19.48
N SER A 523 -41.30 -14.29 19.55
CA SER A 523 -41.48 -15.65 20.07
C SER A 523 -40.90 -15.81 21.47
N GLU A 524 -41.76 -15.93 22.48
CA GLU A 524 -41.37 -16.15 23.88
C GLU A 524 -40.59 -17.47 24.12
N GLN A 525 -40.73 -18.46 23.23
CA GLN A 525 -40.12 -19.79 23.39
C GLN A 525 -38.74 -19.98 22.72
N GLN A 526 -38.22 -18.98 22.01
CA GLN A 526 -36.95 -19.13 21.28
C GLN A 526 -35.76 -18.67 22.14
N PRO A 527 -34.70 -19.49 22.31
CA PRO A 527 -33.51 -19.07 23.03
C PRO A 527 -32.82 -17.87 22.37
N LEU A 528 -32.47 -16.84 23.15
CA LEU A 528 -31.72 -15.66 22.69
C LEU A 528 -30.42 -16.04 21.93
N ALA A 529 -29.80 -17.18 22.29
CA ALA A 529 -28.64 -17.71 21.61
C ALA A 529 -28.88 -17.98 20.10
N ARG A 530 -30.08 -18.39 19.69
CA ARG A 530 -30.41 -18.62 18.27
C ARG A 530 -30.51 -17.31 17.50
N LEU A 531 -31.15 -16.30 18.10
CA LEU A 531 -31.22 -14.95 17.53
C LEU A 531 -29.81 -14.37 17.35
N ARG A 532 -28.96 -14.50 18.38
CA ARG A 532 -27.55 -14.06 18.30
C ARG A 532 -26.81 -14.77 17.17
N ASN A 533 -26.82 -16.09 17.12
CA ASN A 533 -26.12 -16.84 16.08
C ASN A 533 -26.61 -16.49 14.67
N TYR A 534 -27.92 -16.26 14.51
CA TYR A 534 -28.50 -15.81 13.25
C TYR A 534 -28.00 -14.40 12.86
N PHE A 535 -28.04 -13.46 13.80
CA PHE A 535 -27.61 -12.09 13.58
C PHE A 535 -26.12 -12.01 13.23
N GLU A 536 -25.28 -12.69 14.00
CA GLU A 536 -23.83 -12.75 13.76
C GLU A 536 -23.53 -13.38 12.39
N GLY A 537 -24.20 -14.50 12.05
CA GLY A 537 -24.02 -15.18 10.79
C GLY A 537 -24.48 -14.36 9.57
N GLN A 538 -25.54 -13.58 9.71
CA GLN A 538 -26.15 -12.83 8.60
C GLN A 538 -25.57 -11.41 8.43
N TYR A 539 -25.43 -10.65 9.52
CA TYR A 539 -25.10 -9.22 9.47
C TYR A 539 -23.69 -8.89 9.97
N GLN A 540 -23.10 -9.68 10.87
CA GLN A 540 -21.74 -9.42 11.39
C GLN A 540 -20.66 -9.91 10.40
N ARG A 541 -20.72 -9.37 9.17
CA ARG A 541 -19.82 -9.68 8.06
C ARG A 541 -18.97 -8.48 7.71
N GLY A 542 -17.83 -8.73 7.06
CA GLY A 542 -16.92 -7.69 6.59
C GLY A 542 -16.55 -6.70 7.71
N TYR A 543 -16.88 -5.43 7.52
CA TYR A 543 -16.52 -4.34 8.42
C TYR A 543 -17.10 -4.51 9.84
N LEU A 544 -18.31 -5.07 10.00
CA LEU A 544 -18.98 -5.25 11.29
C LEU A 544 -18.31 -6.29 12.20
N ARG A 545 -17.40 -7.14 11.70
CA ARG A 545 -16.65 -8.11 12.52
C ARG A 545 -15.76 -7.49 13.59
N GLY A 546 -15.42 -6.22 13.43
CA GLY A 546 -14.65 -5.44 14.40
C GLY A 546 -15.47 -4.92 15.59
N TYR A 547 -16.78 -5.23 15.64
CA TYR A 547 -17.65 -4.93 16.78
C TYR A 547 -18.09 -6.22 17.47
N ASP A 548 -18.18 -6.18 18.78
CA ASP A 548 -18.94 -7.15 19.56
C ASP A 548 -20.42 -6.73 19.52
N VAL A 549 -21.28 -7.73 19.28
CA VAL A 549 -22.73 -7.52 19.17
C VAL A 549 -23.39 -8.09 20.40
N ARG A 550 -24.11 -7.25 21.15
CA ARG A 550 -24.99 -7.69 22.23
C ARG A 550 -26.43 -7.40 21.84
N LEU A 551 -27.26 -8.44 21.88
CA LEU A 551 -28.68 -8.37 21.57
C LEU A 551 -29.48 -8.55 22.85
N THR A 552 -30.42 -7.63 23.07
CA THR A 552 -31.39 -7.72 24.17
C THR A 552 -32.78 -7.59 23.59
N VAL A 553 -33.67 -8.52 23.93
CA VAL A 553 -35.08 -8.46 23.55
C VAL A 553 -35.88 -8.14 24.80
N CYS A 554 -36.68 -7.08 24.77
CA CYS A 554 -37.62 -6.76 25.83
C CYS A 554 -39.02 -6.54 25.27
N GLN A 555 -40.03 -6.94 26.04
CA GLN A 555 -41.39 -6.46 25.86
C GLN A 555 -41.51 -5.04 26.43
N ARG A 556 -42.56 -4.31 26.03
CA ARG A 556 -42.85 -2.95 26.52
C ARG A 556 -42.76 -2.76 28.04
N ASP A 557 -43.20 -3.74 28.83
CA ASP A 557 -43.15 -3.72 30.31
C ASP A 557 -42.12 -4.72 30.87
N GLY A 558 -41.12 -5.09 30.06
CA GLY A 558 -40.08 -6.03 30.42
C GLY A 558 -39.00 -5.41 31.30
N TYR A 559 -38.46 -6.21 32.21
CA TYR A 559 -37.36 -5.81 33.08
C TYR A 559 -36.02 -6.36 32.60
N ILE A 560 -34.97 -5.56 32.74
CA ILE A 560 -33.58 -5.94 32.51
C ILE A 560 -32.80 -5.86 33.83
N GLN A 561 -31.89 -6.79 34.04
CA GLN A 561 -30.93 -6.70 35.12
C GLN A 561 -29.75 -5.84 34.67
N SER A 562 -29.50 -4.74 35.38
CA SER A 562 -28.40 -3.84 35.05
C SER A 562 -27.04 -4.57 35.12
N ALA A 563 -26.18 -4.31 34.13
CA ALA A 563 -24.82 -4.86 34.08
C ALA A 563 -23.94 -4.47 35.28
N ALA A 564 -24.31 -3.41 36.02
CA ALA A 564 -23.64 -2.97 37.24
C ALA A 564 -24.04 -3.75 38.51
N GLY A 565 -24.89 -4.79 38.39
CA GLY A 565 -25.24 -5.67 39.51
C GLY A 565 -26.31 -5.11 40.47
N GLY A 566 -27.33 -4.44 39.94
CA GLY A 566 -28.44 -3.85 40.70
C GLY A 566 -29.83 -4.44 40.41
N ASP A 567 -30.85 -3.81 40.98
CA ASP A 567 -32.28 -4.15 40.87
C ASP A 567 -32.78 -4.26 39.41
N LEU A 568 -33.88 -5.00 39.23
CA LEU A 568 -34.60 -5.11 37.97
C LEU A 568 -35.15 -3.73 37.55
N GLU A 569 -34.63 -3.17 36.46
CA GLU A 569 -35.06 -1.89 35.89
C GLU A 569 -35.89 -2.15 34.63
N ASP A 570 -36.91 -1.33 34.37
CA ASP A 570 -37.68 -1.39 33.13
C ASP A 570 -36.78 -1.11 31.90
N CYS A 571 -36.88 -1.94 30.84
CA CYS A 571 -35.98 -1.83 29.69
C CYS A 571 -36.10 -0.48 28.97
N ALA A 572 -37.32 0.03 28.81
CA ALA A 572 -37.55 1.31 28.14
C ALA A 572 -36.92 2.47 28.93
N THR A 573 -37.00 2.41 30.26
CA THR A 573 -36.37 3.36 31.18
C THR A 573 -34.84 3.25 31.11
N TYR A 574 -34.29 2.04 31.18
CA TYR A 574 -32.84 1.81 31.14
C TYR A 574 -32.20 2.35 29.86
N TYR A 575 -32.68 1.91 28.70
CA TYR A 575 -32.13 2.34 27.41
C TYR A 575 -32.53 3.77 27.06
N GLY A 576 -33.72 4.23 27.49
CA GLY A 576 -34.15 5.61 27.34
C GLY A 576 -33.24 6.61 28.07
N ARG A 577 -32.78 6.26 29.27
CA ARG A 577 -31.76 7.04 30.00
C ARG A 577 -30.46 7.11 29.21
N ILE A 578 -29.96 5.98 28.72
CA ILE A 578 -28.72 5.94 27.91
C ILE A 578 -28.83 6.86 26.69
N VAL A 579 -29.95 6.80 25.97
CA VAL A 579 -30.19 7.69 24.81
C VAL A 579 -30.25 9.16 25.23
N ALA A 580 -30.92 9.46 26.35
CA ALA A 580 -31.08 10.84 26.83
C ALA A 580 -29.78 11.47 27.35
N THR A 581 -28.92 10.68 28.03
CA THR A 581 -27.71 11.20 28.67
C THR A 581 -26.47 11.08 27.79
N GLU A 582 -26.38 10.04 26.96
CA GLU A 582 -25.17 9.69 26.20
C GLU A 582 -25.40 9.63 24.67
N GLY A 583 -26.66 9.62 24.22
CA GLY A 583 -27.03 9.29 22.85
C GLY A 583 -26.95 10.45 21.87
N VAL A 584 -26.29 10.22 20.73
CA VAL A 584 -26.35 11.08 19.54
C VAL A 584 -26.94 10.26 18.40
N GLY A 585 -28.09 10.69 17.87
CA GLY A 585 -28.77 9.97 16.79
C GLY A 585 -27.94 9.95 15.50
N VAL A 586 -27.77 8.76 14.91
CA VAL A 586 -27.10 8.59 13.61
C VAL A 586 -28.13 8.81 12.48
N PRO A 587 -27.90 9.74 11.54
CA PRO A 587 -28.87 10.09 10.50
C PRO A 587 -29.36 8.89 9.69
N ALA A 588 -30.66 8.87 9.38
CA ALA A 588 -31.32 7.83 8.57
C ALA A 588 -31.16 6.38 9.11
N SER A 589 -30.95 6.22 10.41
CA SER A 589 -30.82 4.91 11.06
C SER A 589 -31.58 4.84 12.39
N ARG A 590 -31.71 3.64 12.96
CA ARG A 590 -32.25 3.40 14.31
C ARG A 590 -31.18 3.40 15.41
N PHE A 591 -29.96 3.84 15.09
CA PHE A 591 -28.82 3.79 15.98
C PHE A 591 -28.51 5.15 16.61
N TYR A 592 -28.04 5.08 17.85
CA TYR A 592 -27.52 6.20 18.62
C TYR A 592 -26.07 5.92 18.97
N PHE A 593 -25.15 6.82 18.63
CA PHE A 593 -23.79 6.79 19.12
C PHE A 593 -23.77 7.16 20.62
N ARG A 594 -23.01 6.42 21.43
CA ARG A 594 -22.88 6.65 22.87
C ARG A 594 -21.59 7.38 23.19
N ARG A 595 -21.68 8.62 23.69
CA ARG A 595 -20.50 9.46 24.02
C ARG A 595 -19.67 8.97 25.21
N SER A 596 -20.24 8.19 26.12
CA SER A 596 -19.57 7.78 27.38
C SER A 596 -18.75 6.48 27.27
N GLY A 597 -18.39 6.03 26.07
CA GLY A 597 -17.56 4.84 25.90
C GLY A 597 -16.12 5.14 26.30
N LEU A 598 -15.68 4.66 27.47
CA LEU A 598 -14.31 4.74 28.01
C LEU A 598 -13.25 4.22 27.00
N GLY A 599 -12.91 5.00 25.98
CA GLY A 599 -12.09 4.58 24.83
C GLY A 599 -12.73 3.48 23.96
N ARG A 600 -14.06 3.31 23.99
CA ARG A 600 -14.79 2.34 23.14
C ARG A 600 -15.81 3.06 22.27
N ILE A 601 -15.76 2.81 20.96
CA ILE A 601 -16.81 3.27 20.05
C ILE A 601 -18.02 2.37 20.26
N SER A 602 -19.11 2.94 20.76
CA SER A 602 -20.29 2.17 21.17
C SER A 602 -21.55 2.75 20.54
N TYR A 603 -22.38 1.90 19.92
CA TYR A 603 -23.66 2.29 19.34
C TYR A 603 -24.79 1.46 19.94
N LEU A 604 -25.96 2.09 20.09
CA LEU A 604 -27.19 1.47 20.54
C LEU A 604 -28.25 1.59 19.45
N GLY A 605 -28.65 0.47 18.86
CA GLY A 605 -29.78 0.35 17.94
C GLY A 605 -31.05 -0.02 18.68
N ILE A 606 -32.16 0.66 18.39
CA ILE A 606 -33.47 0.38 19.00
C ILE A 606 -34.48 0.07 17.90
N PHE A 607 -34.90 -1.19 17.82
CA PHE A 607 -35.80 -1.68 16.77
C PHE A 607 -37.15 -2.13 17.36
N PRO A 608 -38.25 -1.42 17.06
CA PRO A 608 -39.58 -1.84 17.48
C PRO A 608 -40.11 -2.96 16.56
N PHE A 609 -40.59 -4.03 17.17
CA PHE A 609 -41.27 -5.16 16.53
C PHE A 609 -42.60 -5.39 17.24
N GLY A 610 -43.73 -5.07 16.60
CA GLY A 610 -45.03 -5.29 17.25
C GLY A 610 -46.23 -4.79 16.46
N GLU A 611 -47.41 -5.17 16.93
CA GLU A 611 -48.71 -4.61 16.55
C GLU A 611 -49.36 -4.03 17.81
N LYS A 612 -50.33 -3.11 17.67
CA LYS A 612 -50.92 -2.19 18.69
C LYS A 612 -50.97 -2.59 20.19
N TYR A 613 -50.96 -3.87 20.55
CA TYR A 613 -51.07 -4.38 21.93
C TYR A 613 -49.89 -5.26 22.40
N HIS A 614 -48.96 -5.62 21.50
CA HIS A 614 -47.77 -6.41 21.81
C HIS A 614 -46.55 -5.79 21.13
N GLU A 615 -45.97 -4.78 21.78
CA GLU A 615 -44.74 -4.12 21.33
C GLU A 615 -43.53 -4.78 21.99
N TYR A 616 -42.67 -5.37 21.16
CA TYR A 616 -41.36 -5.87 21.54
C TYR A 616 -40.28 -4.95 20.97
N TYR A 617 -39.17 -4.82 21.68
CA TYR A 617 -38.02 -4.05 21.26
C TYR A 617 -36.80 -4.96 21.20
N LEU A 618 -36.09 -4.89 20.08
CA LEU A 618 -34.75 -5.44 19.95
C LEU A 618 -33.75 -4.30 20.12
N TYR A 619 -32.97 -4.38 21.19
CA TYR A 619 -31.82 -3.53 21.44
C TYR A 619 -30.57 -4.22 20.88
N VAL A 620 -29.83 -3.48 20.06
CA VAL A 620 -28.59 -3.94 19.44
C VAL A 620 -27.46 -3.04 19.89
N GLU A 621 -26.62 -3.53 20.80
CA GLU A 621 -25.41 -2.84 21.21
C GLU A 621 -24.24 -3.29 20.33
N LEU A 622 -23.55 -2.33 19.72
CA LEU A 622 -22.35 -2.55 18.92
C LEU A 622 -21.17 -1.87 19.62
N ASP A 623 -20.32 -2.66 20.26
CA ASP A 623 -19.15 -2.17 20.99
C ASP A 623 -17.88 -2.51 20.21
N SER A 624 -17.02 -1.53 19.95
CA SER A 624 -15.78 -1.78 19.20
C SER A 624 -14.90 -2.76 19.97
N LYS A 625 -14.42 -3.81 19.29
CA LYS A 625 -13.40 -4.70 19.85
C LYS A 625 -12.16 -3.89 20.16
N GLN A 626 -11.81 -3.81 21.45
CA GLN A 626 -10.58 -3.14 21.86
C GLN A 626 -9.37 -3.98 21.46
N PRO A 627 -8.26 -3.34 21.04
CA PRO A 627 -6.98 -4.02 20.90
C PRO A 627 -6.61 -4.74 22.19
N SER A 628 -6.23 -6.01 22.11
CA SER A 628 -5.85 -6.81 23.29
C SER A 628 -4.62 -6.25 24.03
N ALA A 629 -3.86 -5.37 23.38
CA ALA A 629 -2.75 -4.61 23.95
C ALA A 629 -3.16 -3.81 25.21
N PHE A 630 -4.41 -3.31 25.28
CA PHE A 630 -4.90 -2.61 26.47
C PHE A 630 -4.99 -3.49 27.72
N TRP A 631 -5.01 -4.82 27.56
CA TRP A 631 -5.11 -5.80 28.64
C TRP A 631 -3.80 -6.53 28.93
N GLY A 632 -2.69 -6.16 28.29
CA GLY A 632 -1.40 -6.85 28.42
C GLY A 632 -1.38 -8.25 27.80
N TYR A 633 -2.35 -8.58 26.95
CA TYR A 633 -2.42 -9.87 26.27
C TYR A 633 -1.34 -9.96 25.17
N PRO A 634 -0.55 -11.04 25.07
CA PRO A 634 0.47 -11.17 24.04
C PRO A 634 -0.13 -11.14 22.63
N GLU A 635 0.44 -10.31 21.75
CA GLU A 635 0.03 -10.19 20.33
C GLU A 635 0.11 -11.53 19.57
N LEU A 636 0.92 -12.49 20.05
CA LEU A 636 1.01 -13.85 19.49
C LEU A 636 -0.31 -14.62 19.54
N LEU A 637 -1.19 -14.30 20.49
CA LEU A 637 -2.48 -14.96 20.68
C LEU A 637 -3.64 -14.20 20.04
N GLU A 638 -3.35 -13.06 19.39
CA GLU A 638 -4.35 -12.25 18.70
C GLU A 638 -4.58 -12.76 17.28
N ASN A 639 -5.83 -12.68 16.80
CA ASN A 639 -6.20 -13.02 15.43
C ASN A 639 -6.36 -11.72 14.61
N GLU A 640 -5.41 -11.48 13.69
CA GLU A 640 -5.33 -10.29 12.82
C GLU A 640 -6.62 -9.95 12.04
N PRO A 641 -7.43 -10.89 11.50
CA PRO A 641 -8.58 -10.51 10.68
C PRO A 641 -9.75 -9.89 11.47
N THR A 642 -9.65 -9.79 12.80
CA THR A 642 -10.73 -9.24 13.65
C THR A 642 -10.36 -7.99 14.43
N SER A 643 -9.07 -7.67 14.59
CA SER A 643 -8.67 -6.43 15.27
C SER A 643 -8.65 -5.28 14.28
N ARG A 644 -9.60 -4.37 14.49
CA ARG A 644 -9.99 -3.37 13.50
C ARG A 644 -8.98 -2.23 13.36
N TYR A 645 -8.12 -2.05 14.36
CA TYR A 645 -7.18 -0.94 14.44
C TYR A 645 -5.86 -1.39 15.04
N ARG A 646 -4.87 -1.57 14.15
CA ARG A 646 -3.48 -1.63 14.56
C ARG A 646 -2.95 -0.21 14.54
N ILE A 647 -2.79 0.40 15.71
CA ILE A 647 -1.93 1.57 15.83
C ILE A 647 -0.54 1.09 15.41
N ASP A 648 0.10 1.81 14.49
CA ASP A 648 1.45 1.47 14.07
C ASP A 648 2.34 1.39 15.33
N PRO A 649 3.10 0.31 15.56
CA PRO A 649 3.94 0.16 16.75
C PRO A 649 4.93 1.30 16.98
N ILE A 650 5.18 2.13 15.96
CA ILE A 650 5.96 3.36 16.06
C ILE A 650 5.28 4.40 16.96
N TYR A 651 3.94 4.40 17.06
CA TYR A 651 3.19 5.29 17.92
C TYR A 651 2.86 4.64 19.26
N SER A 652 2.99 5.43 20.31
CA SER A 652 2.43 5.15 21.63
C SER A 652 1.22 6.06 21.85
N THR A 653 0.22 5.59 22.60
CA THR A 653 -0.98 6.39 22.88
C THR A 653 -1.31 6.38 24.36
N ALA A 654 -1.91 7.46 24.84
CA ALA A 654 -2.46 7.55 26.18
C ALA A 654 -3.77 8.33 26.19
N LEU A 655 -4.64 8.00 27.12
CA LEU A 655 -5.90 8.68 27.37
C LEU A 655 -5.92 9.11 28.84
N TYR A 656 -6.19 10.38 29.07
CA TYR A 656 -6.31 10.98 30.39
C TYR A 656 -7.74 11.43 30.62
N LYS A 657 -8.25 11.24 31.84
CA LYS A 657 -9.56 11.72 32.29
C LYS A 657 -9.41 12.49 33.59
N GLY A 658 -9.93 13.71 33.67
CA GLY A 658 -9.78 14.59 34.83
C GLY A 658 -8.31 14.88 35.19
N GLY A 659 -7.41 14.82 34.20
CA GLY A 659 -5.97 14.97 34.40
C GLY A 659 -5.22 13.73 34.90
N GLU A 660 -5.90 12.62 35.19
CA GLU A 660 -5.27 11.34 35.54
C GLU A 660 -5.23 10.39 34.34
N LEU A 661 -4.17 9.60 34.24
CA LEU A 661 -3.99 8.59 33.21
C LEU A 661 -5.03 7.48 33.37
N LEU A 662 -5.87 7.29 32.35
CA LEU A 662 -6.88 6.24 32.30
C LEU A 662 -6.33 4.96 31.64
N MET A 663 -5.63 5.11 30.51
CA MET A 663 -5.06 3.99 29.75
C MET A 663 -3.90 4.45 28.86
N HIS A 664 -2.99 3.54 28.51
CA HIS A 664 -1.95 3.78 27.52
C HIS A 664 -1.58 2.51 26.74
N THR A 665 -0.93 2.66 25.59
CA THR A 665 -0.32 1.59 24.79
C THR A 665 0.99 2.08 24.14
N GLY A 666 1.86 1.15 23.77
CA GLY A 666 3.14 1.44 23.11
C GLY A 666 4.34 1.48 24.05
N LYS A 667 5.44 2.07 23.59
CA LYS A 667 6.74 2.10 24.29
C LYS A 667 6.89 3.31 25.22
N CYS A 668 6.19 4.40 24.94
CA CYS A 668 6.28 5.64 25.72
C CYS A 668 5.75 5.41 27.14
N VAL A 669 6.55 5.78 28.15
CA VAL A 669 6.15 5.69 29.55
C VAL A 669 5.41 6.97 29.91
N TYR A 670 4.10 6.86 30.16
CA TYR A 670 3.26 8.00 30.48
C TYR A 670 3.18 8.23 31.99
N PRO A 671 3.50 9.44 32.49
CA PRO A 671 3.22 9.85 33.86
C PRO A 671 1.76 9.66 34.27
N ARG A 672 1.51 9.48 35.58
CA ARG A 672 0.14 9.35 36.11
C ARG A 672 -0.71 10.60 35.89
N THR A 673 -0.09 11.78 35.92
CA THR A 673 -0.78 13.07 35.77
C THR A 673 -0.41 13.73 34.45
N LEU A 674 -1.41 14.27 33.76
CA LEU A 674 -1.25 14.91 32.45
C LEU A 674 -0.27 16.10 32.50
N ALA A 675 -0.28 16.85 33.59
CA ALA A 675 0.64 17.99 33.79
C ALA A 675 2.12 17.55 33.84
N ALA A 676 2.42 16.35 34.36
CA ALA A 676 3.79 15.85 34.43
C ALA A 676 4.37 15.46 33.06
N VAL A 677 3.51 15.33 32.03
CA VAL A 677 3.93 15.15 30.63
C VAL A 677 4.41 16.46 30.01
N GLY A 678 4.15 17.60 30.65
CA GLY A 678 4.39 18.94 30.07
C GLY A 678 3.23 19.43 29.19
N TYR A 679 2.05 18.81 29.30
CA TYR A 679 0.85 19.33 28.62
C TYR A 679 0.30 20.55 29.36
N GLU A 680 0.14 21.65 28.64
CA GLU A 680 -0.59 22.83 29.10
C GLU A 680 -1.98 22.88 28.44
N ALA A 681 -3.00 23.28 29.19
CA ALA A 681 -4.36 23.36 28.67
C ALA A 681 -4.44 24.35 27.50
N GLY A 682 -4.95 23.90 26.35
CA GLY A 682 -5.04 24.71 25.12
C GLY A 682 -3.80 24.65 24.22
N LEU A 683 -2.79 23.85 24.54
CA LEU A 683 -1.66 23.63 23.62
C LEU A 683 -2.17 22.88 22.38
N HIS A 684 -2.20 23.58 21.25
CA HIS A 684 -2.54 23.01 19.95
C HIS A 684 -1.25 22.70 19.18
N GLY A 685 -1.01 21.42 18.88
CA GLY A 685 0.11 21.01 18.04
C GLY A 685 1.00 19.94 18.67
N MET A 686 2.25 19.87 18.20
CA MET A 686 3.27 18.97 18.75
C MET A 686 4.03 19.65 19.88
N PHE A 687 4.34 18.88 20.93
CA PHE A 687 5.25 19.29 22.00
C PHE A 687 6.20 18.15 22.35
N GLU A 688 7.31 18.46 22.99
CA GLU A 688 8.39 17.51 23.30
C GLU A 688 8.38 17.17 24.79
N GLY A 689 8.65 15.91 25.13
CA GLY A 689 8.66 15.42 26.50
C GLY A 689 9.27 14.02 26.62
N GLY A 690 10.26 13.86 27.52
CA GLY A 690 10.80 12.54 27.85
C GLY A 690 11.42 11.76 26.69
N GLY A 691 11.96 12.43 25.66
CA GLY A 691 12.51 11.81 24.44
C GLY A 691 11.45 11.42 23.40
N TYR A 692 10.23 11.95 23.54
CA TYR A 692 9.12 11.73 22.61
C TYR A 692 8.53 13.07 22.16
N THR A 693 8.08 13.08 20.91
CA THR A 693 7.18 14.12 20.40
C THR A 693 5.74 13.70 20.62
N HIS A 694 4.96 14.54 21.29
CA HIS A 694 3.58 14.30 21.65
C HIS A 694 2.63 15.16 20.81
N VAL A 695 1.49 14.59 20.41
CA VAL A 695 0.33 15.33 19.92
C VAL A 695 -0.81 15.12 20.90
N ALA A 696 -1.31 16.21 21.48
CA ALA A 696 -2.49 16.17 22.33
C ALA A 696 -3.74 16.57 21.56
N LYS A 697 -4.84 15.88 21.84
CA LYS A 697 -6.19 16.22 21.37
C LYS A 697 -7.13 16.20 22.56
N THR A 698 -7.75 17.35 22.84
CA THR A 698 -8.88 17.43 23.76
C THR A 698 -10.12 16.84 23.09
N LEU A 699 -10.70 15.81 23.70
CA LEU A 699 -11.86 15.08 23.18
C LEU A 699 -13.15 15.60 23.79
N THR A 700 -13.10 15.88 25.10
CA THR A 700 -14.16 16.50 25.91
C THR A 700 -13.50 17.40 26.96
N ASP A 701 -14.30 18.16 27.72
CA ASP A 701 -13.77 19.07 28.75
C ASP A 701 -12.91 18.35 29.80
N ASP A 702 -13.14 17.06 30.04
CA ASP A 702 -12.40 16.25 31.01
C ASP A 702 -11.49 15.17 30.40
N MET A 703 -11.51 14.94 29.07
CA MET A 703 -10.69 13.90 28.43
C MET A 703 -9.71 14.43 27.39
N VAL A 704 -8.46 13.97 27.49
CA VAL A 704 -7.36 14.30 26.57
C VAL A 704 -6.68 13.03 26.09
N ALA A 705 -6.60 12.85 24.78
CA ALA A 705 -5.79 11.80 24.16
C ALA A 705 -4.42 12.35 23.74
N LEU A 706 -3.39 11.55 23.96
CA LEU A 706 -2.00 11.82 23.61
C LEU A 706 -1.50 10.73 22.67
N VAL A 707 -0.80 11.15 21.62
CA VAL A 707 -0.12 10.23 20.70
C VAL A 707 1.35 10.63 20.63
N SER A 708 2.22 9.73 21.03
CA SER A 708 3.65 9.94 21.15
C SER A 708 4.41 9.15 20.10
N GLN A 709 5.47 9.73 19.55
CA GLN A 709 6.47 9.03 18.75
C GLN A 709 7.85 9.39 19.29
N GLU A 710 8.75 8.41 19.32
CA GLU A 710 10.14 8.61 19.73
C GLU A 710 10.78 9.72 18.89
N GLU A 711 11.53 10.61 19.53
CA GLU A 711 12.30 11.63 18.84
C GLU A 711 13.39 10.97 18.01
N VAL A 712 13.46 11.32 16.73
CA VAL A 712 14.56 10.90 15.87
C VAL A 712 15.70 11.89 16.11
N SER A 713 16.79 11.41 16.72
CA SER A 713 17.96 12.24 16.97
C SER A 713 18.59 12.66 15.63
N PRO A 714 19.15 13.89 15.52
CA PRO A 714 19.90 14.30 14.35
C PRO A 714 21.08 13.36 14.02
N PHE A 715 21.59 12.60 15.00
CA PHE A 715 22.64 11.61 14.80
C PHE A 715 22.12 10.33 14.13
N ASP A 716 20.93 9.86 14.51
CA ASP A 716 20.25 8.73 13.87
C ASP A 716 19.92 9.06 12.40
N VAL A 717 19.55 10.32 12.12
CA VAL A 717 19.32 10.85 10.76
C VAL A 717 20.58 10.77 9.89
N MET A 718 21.76 10.91 10.49
CA MET A 718 23.04 10.81 9.79
C MET A 718 23.52 9.36 9.64
N GLY A 719 22.78 8.38 10.15
CA GLY A 719 23.17 6.97 10.13
C GLY A 719 24.44 6.71 10.94
N VAL A 720 24.71 7.55 11.94
CA VAL A 720 25.84 7.41 12.86
C VAL A 720 25.29 6.85 14.17
N ASP A 721 24.79 5.61 14.12
CA ASP A 721 24.48 4.87 15.34
C ASP A 721 25.75 4.19 15.82
N SER A 722 26.11 4.49 17.06
CA SER A 722 27.17 3.85 17.86
C SER A 722 26.77 2.46 18.34
#